data_AF-A0A5C6D4P9-F1
#
_entry.id   AF-A0A5C6D4P9-F1
#
_cell.length_a   1.000
_cell.length_b   1.000
_cell.length_c   1.000
_cell.angle_alpha   90.00
_cell.angle_beta   90.00
_cell.angle_gamma   90.00
#
_symmetry.space_group_name_H-M   'P 1'
#
loop_
_entity.id
_entity.type
_entity.pdbx_description
1 polymer ?
#
loop_
_entity_poly.entity_id
_entity_poly.type
_entity_poly.pdbx_seq_one_letter_code
_entity_poly.pdbx_strand_id
1 'polypeptide(L)'
;MQIGNAGNPIAITSSDAILFVGVSSAGMLTVVGANSSVVAAGSSRTHPIGAVGGTGTLIVSDDASVRFGSLIESQATLDVGVSNSNGSHGTVLVESDSLLRTGNLSIGTRTSTATGLVIIDGTDSSIIAHATTTIGSTSGGTGTLNVNPGAVLQTDTLDLRSTGTLNVDNATVELLGAMTMAAGSTFLLDDGVVNVRGGLDNSGGGTIDFRDGSLTITDGAFVPGAGPSPNFILNAAGGFMLPTLTLGTGVTSEIGQLTIGQTNSAYLKIIDGATVTSQISTLGFNSGFGQVDLVGTDSSWSATDSLTIGNMSSQGIVNVTDGATLSTVDSDLGLFGDSGGTVNITGANSSWTDTGEMRVGVLGEGALNITGGIVNSDRTLVGRSTGGIGTVEIAGSGAQFNSGTSLSVGHFGNGTLEVRASGEVNTPLLHVGERTGSTGVVDVSGFGTDLNVTGNLNVGGDNSSAGAMGTLDIHQGGDVSVGDTLTVWPSGTVNLADSGSELIADGIDHTHGGAFNFNSGTLAVGQFTGELTNSAGLMTVGNTPGAVGTTVVTGEYKQLAGATLRFEVGNLATLDHDQLQVTDSIDLDGVIDIVAIAGFQPRAGDEYVLIISGGLIFNFPTVNSPDLPGDLFSSTVLTGGASNDLIYTIYTPYTADFDGDGDVDADDLMDPIKGWQARYGADLDGRNFLDWQRQFGSGVGAVSSSLFADSAAAAIPEPSTTLLACVLLLGVTPPNRSVLSLLRPTS
;
A
#
# COMPACT_ATOMS: atom_id res chain seq x y z
N MET A 1 57.59 35.20 19.25
CA MET A 1 57.06 36.10 20.30
C MET A 1 55.98 35.33 21.03
N GLN A 2 55.91 35.44 22.36
CA GLN A 2 54.84 34.86 23.15
C GLN A 2 54.10 35.99 23.88
N ILE A 3 52.77 35.91 23.92
CA ILE A 3 51.86 36.83 24.59
C ILE A 3 51.03 36.02 25.56
N GLY A 4 51.15 36.31 26.85
CA GLY A 4 50.45 35.59 27.91
C GLY A 4 51.14 34.31 28.39
N ASN A 5 50.68 33.82 29.53
CA ASN A 5 50.86 32.46 30.02
C ASN A 5 49.80 32.13 31.10
N ALA A 6 49.75 30.87 31.52
CA ALA A 6 48.93 30.43 32.66
C ALA A 6 49.23 31.27 33.92
N GLY A 7 48.30 32.17 34.28
CA GLY A 7 48.38 33.05 35.44
C GLY A 7 48.81 34.50 35.17
N ASN A 8 49.27 34.87 33.97
CA ASN A 8 49.56 36.26 33.60
C ASN A 8 48.97 36.59 32.22
N PRO A 9 47.66 36.96 32.15
CA PRO A 9 47.04 37.33 30.88
C PRO A 9 47.67 38.62 30.32
N ILE A 10 47.91 38.65 29.01
CA ILE A 10 48.36 39.86 28.30
C ILE A 10 47.35 40.17 27.19
N ALA A 11 46.78 41.37 27.23
CA ALA A 11 45.95 41.92 26.18
C ALA A 11 46.73 42.96 25.37
N ILE A 12 46.94 42.71 24.07
CA ILE A 12 47.47 43.69 23.12
C ILE A 12 46.33 44.15 22.23
N THR A 13 46.02 45.44 22.26
CA THR A 13 44.98 46.05 21.41
C THR A 13 45.56 47.21 20.61
N SER A 14 45.32 47.23 19.30
CA SER A 14 45.52 48.39 18.44
C SER A 14 44.24 48.70 17.67
N SER A 15 43.92 49.99 17.53
CA SER A 15 42.81 50.47 16.70
C SER A 15 43.11 50.46 15.21
N ASP A 16 44.40 50.41 14.83
CA ASP A 16 44.85 50.39 13.45
C ASP A 16 46.23 49.71 13.32
N ALA A 17 46.25 48.38 13.19
CA ALA A 17 47.49 47.61 12.99
C ALA A 17 47.37 46.56 11.87
N ILE A 18 48.50 46.27 11.20
CA ILE A 18 48.71 44.97 10.54
C ILE A 18 49.55 44.13 11.49
N LEU A 19 49.19 42.86 11.63
CA LEU A 19 50.06 41.84 12.19
C LEU A 19 50.82 41.17 11.06
N PHE A 20 52.15 41.16 11.15
CA PHE A 20 53.04 40.42 10.25
C PHE A 20 53.71 39.30 11.06
N VAL A 21 53.58 38.05 10.62
CA VAL A 21 54.30 36.91 11.22
C VAL A 21 55.05 36.17 10.13
N GLY A 22 56.39 36.12 10.22
CA GLY A 22 57.22 35.39 9.24
C GLY A 22 57.23 36.00 7.84
N VAL A 23 57.70 37.25 7.72
CA VAL A 23 57.89 37.94 6.42
C VAL A 23 59.35 37.83 5.98
N SER A 24 59.59 37.35 4.75
CA SER A 24 60.92 37.11 4.14
C SER A 24 61.92 36.28 4.97
N SER A 25 61.46 35.68 6.07
CA SER A 25 62.23 34.95 7.07
C SER A 25 61.27 34.15 7.96
N ALA A 26 61.79 33.27 8.82
CA ALA A 26 60.97 32.54 9.77
C ALA A 26 60.51 33.44 10.94
N GLY A 27 59.25 33.32 11.34
CA GLY A 27 58.68 34.05 12.47
C GLY A 27 57.50 33.31 13.11
N MET A 28 57.36 33.44 14.42
CA MET A 28 56.33 32.76 15.20
C MET A 28 55.70 33.71 16.21
N LEU A 29 54.38 33.68 16.33
CA LEU A 29 53.61 34.33 17.39
C LEU A 29 52.77 33.27 18.11
N THR A 30 52.87 33.24 19.43
CA THR A 30 52.03 32.42 20.31
C THR A 30 51.24 33.36 21.22
N VAL A 31 49.93 33.21 21.26
CA VAL A 31 49.02 33.88 22.21
C VAL A 31 48.44 32.78 23.08
N VAL A 32 48.72 32.81 24.39
CA VAL A 32 48.48 31.64 25.25
C VAL A 32 48.03 32.01 26.66
N GLY A 33 47.04 31.27 27.16
CA GLY A 33 46.57 31.32 28.53
C GLY A 33 45.37 32.24 28.73
N ALA A 34 44.38 31.73 29.46
CA ALA A 34 43.08 32.32 29.77
C ALA A 34 43.06 33.85 29.84
N ASN A 35 42.19 34.48 29.04
CA ASN A 35 42.04 35.94 28.91
C ASN A 35 43.21 36.68 28.22
N SER A 36 44.24 35.98 27.74
CA SER A 36 45.23 36.61 26.85
C SER A 36 44.62 36.91 25.49
N SER A 37 44.92 38.09 24.94
CA SER A 37 44.30 38.51 23.69
C SER A 37 45.20 39.36 22.79
N VAL A 38 45.02 39.19 21.48
CA VAL A 38 45.58 40.09 20.47
C VAL A 38 44.46 40.62 19.58
N VAL A 39 44.25 41.93 19.60
CA VAL A 39 43.29 42.63 18.75
C VAL A 39 44.04 43.58 17.84
N ALA A 40 44.15 43.21 16.57
CA ALA A 40 44.59 44.11 15.51
C ALA A 40 43.35 44.64 14.79
N ALA A 41 42.68 45.63 15.38
CA ALA A 41 41.55 46.29 14.75
C ALA A 41 42.03 47.19 13.59
N GLY A 42 41.15 47.37 12.62
CA GLY A 42 41.42 48.03 11.34
C GLY A 42 40.55 47.37 10.27
N SER A 43 39.65 48.13 9.65
CA SER A 43 38.51 47.57 8.92
C SER A 43 38.86 46.90 7.58
N SER A 44 39.93 47.33 6.90
CA SER A 44 40.29 46.84 5.55
C SER A 44 41.77 46.45 5.42
N ARG A 45 42.34 45.80 6.45
CA ARG A 45 43.78 45.44 6.50
C ARG A 45 44.01 43.95 6.28
N THR A 46 45.11 43.63 5.61
CA THR A 46 45.59 42.25 5.38
C THR A 46 46.64 41.91 6.43
N HIS A 47 46.46 40.79 7.13
CA HIS A 47 47.30 40.32 8.24
C HIS A 47 48.03 39.03 7.81
N PRO A 48 49.23 39.12 7.21
CA PRO A 48 49.91 37.96 6.65
C PRO A 48 50.64 37.11 7.69
N ILE A 49 50.38 35.81 7.63
CA ILE A 49 51.11 34.75 8.34
C ILE A 49 51.87 33.94 7.29
N GLY A 50 53.18 34.11 7.20
CA GLY A 50 54.04 33.46 6.19
C GLY A 50 53.92 34.12 4.82
N ALA A 51 54.74 35.15 4.58
CA ALA A 51 54.68 35.95 3.36
C ALA A 51 56.05 36.40 2.84
N VAL A 52 56.09 36.81 1.58
CA VAL A 52 57.29 37.30 0.86
C VAL A 52 58.46 36.30 0.93
N GLY A 53 58.17 35.00 0.84
CA GLY A 53 59.13 33.89 0.94
C GLY A 53 59.51 33.52 2.37
N GLY A 54 58.80 34.04 3.37
CA GLY A 54 58.98 33.71 4.79
C GLY A 54 58.09 32.54 5.26
N THR A 55 58.42 32.04 6.45
CA THR A 55 57.64 31.01 7.16
C THR A 55 57.03 31.63 8.40
N GLY A 56 55.71 31.69 8.48
CA GLY A 56 54.98 32.30 9.60
C GLY A 56 54.13 31.27 10.34
N THR A 57 54.17 31.31 11.67
CA THR A 57 53.34 30.45 12.53
C THR A 57 52.61 31.29 13.57
N LEU A 58 51.28 31.24 13.58
CA LEU A 58 50.43 31.78 14.63
C LEU A 58 49.83 30.62 15.44
N ILE A 59 49.98 30.66 16.76
CA ILE A 59 49.36 29.71 17.70
C ILE A 59 48.48 30.50 18.66
N VAL A 60 47.23 30.06 18.84
CA VAL A 60 46.27 30.56 19.84
C VAL A 60 45.86 29.36 20.69
N SER A 61 46.18 29.38 21.98
CA SER A 61 46.12 28.19 22.85
C SER A 61 45.74 28.54 24.30
N ASP A 62 45.22 27.57 25.05
CA ASP A 62 44.80 27.65 26.45
C ASP A 62 43.84 28.83 26.76
N ASP A 63 42.60 28.85 26.21
CA ASP A 63 41.59 29.93 26.40
C ASP A 63 42.13 31.34 26.03
N ALA A 64 42.88 31.39 24.91
CA ALA A 64 43.37 32.64 24.34
C ALA A 64 42.48 33.11 23.17
N SER A 65 42.52 34.42 22.87
CA SER A 65 41.76 34.98 21.75
C SER A 65 42.56 35.88 20.82
N VAL A 66 42.28 35.79 19.52
CA VAL A 66 42.86 36.69 18.50
C VAL A 66 41.75 37.27 17.64
N ARG A 67 41.80 38.57 17.36
CA ARG A 67 40.90 39.24 16.42
C ARG A 67 41.65 40.11 15.41
N PHE A 68 41.37 39.87 14.15
CA PHE A 68 41.71 40.73 13.02
C PHE A 68 40.46 41.51 12.60
N GLY A 69 40.56 42.85 12.57
CA GLY A 69 39.42 43.73 12.29
C GLY A 69 38.56 44.07 13.51
N SER A 70 37.39 44.66 13.24
CA SER A 70 36.38 44.96 14.27
C SER A 70 35.49 43.74 14.56
N LEU A 71 34.49 43.90 15.42
CA LEU A 71 33.55 42.82 15.78
C LEU A 71 32.46 42.58 14.73
N ILE A 72 32.38 43.40 13.67
CA ILE A 72 31.21 43.48 12.78
C ILE A 72 31.55 43.78 11.30
N GLU A 73 32.83 43.79 10.92
CA GLU A 73 33.25 44.17 9.55
C GLU A 73 33.93 43.02 8.81
N SER A 74 33.36 42.69 7.65
CA SER A 74 33.77 41.61 6.73
C SER A 74 35.06 41.87 5.93
N GLN A 75 35.79 42.96 6.20
CA GLN A 75 36.85 43.46 5.30
C GLN A 75 38.30 43.30 5.78
N ALA A 76 38.54 42.92 7.04
CA ALA A 76 39.88 42.51 7.47
C ALA A 76 40.18 41.11 6.93
N THR A 77 41.39 40.86 6.44
CA THR A 77 41.77 39.55 5.87
C THR A 77 42.92 38.94 6.64
N LEU A 78 42.71 37.76 7.22
CA LEU A 78 43.79 36.89 7.68
C LEU A 78 44.34 36.13 6.48
N ASP A 79 45.62 36.35 6.16
CA ASP A 79 46.26 35.91 4.92
C ASP A 79 47.32 34.84 5.28
N VAL A 80 46.96 33.55 5.18
CA VAL A 80 47.80 32.41 5.62
C VAL A 80 48.54 31.79 4.44
N GLY A 81 49.86 31.90 4.42
CA GLY A 81 50.72 31.26 3.42
C GLY A 81 50.55 31.86 2.04
N VAL A 82 50.81 33.16 1.91
CA VAL A 82 50.41 33.96 0.74
C VAL A 82 51.41 35.05 0.42
N SER A 83 51.86 35.09 -0.83
CA SER A 83 52.74 36.14 -1.35
C SER A 83 52.74 36.19 -2.86
N ASN A 84 53.40 37.18 -3.45
CA ASN A 84 53.70 37.23 -4.89
C ASN A 84 55.10 36.66 -5.21
N SER A 85 55.71 35.90 -4.29
CA SER A 85 57.04 35.31 -4.42
C SER A 85 56.97 33.79 -4.20
N ASN A 86 58.08 33.09 -4.50
CA ASN A 86 58.15 31.65 -4.28
C ASN A 86 58.39 31.32 -2.79
N GLY A 87 57.81 30.22 -2.31
CA GLY A 87 58.15 29.60 -1.03
C GLY A 87 57.64 30.28 0.25
N SER A 88 56.45 30.91 0.24
CA SER A 88 55.83 31.41 1.47
C SER A 88 55.05 30.30 2.18
N HIS A 89 55.27 30.12 3.48
CA HIS A 89 54.64 29.04 4.25
C HIS A 89 53.94 29.62 5.48
N GLY A 90 52.63 29.53 5.55
CA GLY A 90 51.83 30.03 6.67
C GLY A 90 51.16 28.91 7.44
N THR A 91 51.21 28.97 8.77
CA THR A 91 50.51 28.05 9.66
C THR A 91 49.74 28.83 10.72
N VAL A 92 48.46 28.51 10.89
CA VAL A 92 47.65 28.96 12.03
C VAL A 92 47.14 27.73 12.78
N LEU A 93 47.32 27.72 14.10
CA LEU A 93 46.79 26.71 15.01
C LEU A 93 45.94 27.41 16.06
N VAL A 94 44.70 26.95 16.23
CA VAL A 94 43.76 27.40 17.27
C VAL A 94 43.35 26.16 18.06
N GLU A 95 43.75 26.09 19.32
CA GLU A 95 43.65 24.87 20.14
C GLU A 95 43.25 25.18 21.59
N SER A 96 42.84 24.16 22.36
CA SER A 96 42.53 24.26 23.80
C SER A 96 41.60 25.44 24.15
N ASP A 97 40.32 25.30 23.81
CA ASP A 97 39.24 26.26 24.08
C ASP A 97 39.46 27.68 23.49
N SER A 98 40.36 27.83 22.50
CA SER A 98 40.79 29.14 21.99
C SER A 98 39.99 29.66 20.80
N LEU A 99 40.02 30.98 20.58
CA LEU A 99 39.09 31.64 19.67
C LEU A 99 39.74 32.69 18.76
N LEU A 100 39.73 32.44 17.45
CA LEU A 100 40.19 33.37 16.43
C LEU A 100 39.02 33.98 15.66
N ARG A 101 39.07 35.31 15.45
CA ARG A 101 38.12 36.05 14.62
C ARG A 101 38.80 36.83 13.50
N THR A 102 38.19 36.81 12.31
CA THR A 102 38.60 37.60 11.15
C THR A 102 37.38 38.05 10.34
N GLY A 103 37.57 38.94 9.37
CA GLY A 103 36.60 39.13 8.28
C GLY A 103 36.74 37.95 7.30
N ASN A 104 37.64 38.08 6.33
CA ASN A 104 38.01 37.02 5.40
C ASN A 104 39.14 36.14 5.95
N LEU A 105 39.18 34.89 5.51
CA LEU A 105 40.27 33.94 5.77
C LEU A 105 40.81 33.41 4.43
N SER A 106 42.02 33.82 4.04
CA SER A 106 42.71 33.32 2.85
C SER A 106 43.73 32.26 3.23
N ILE A 107 43.67 31.08 2.62
CA ILE A 107 44.63 29.98 2.87
C ILE A 107 45.28 29.57 1.53
N GLY A 108 46.56 29.91 1.32
CA GLY A 108 47.31 29.44 0.14
C GLY A 108 47.00 30.14 -1.20
N THR A 109 46.38 31.32 -1.19
CA THR A 109 45.59 31.82 -2.33
C THR A 109 46.34 32.49 -3.50
N ARG A 110 47.68 32.65 -3.49
CA ARG A 110 48.39 33.65 -4.36
C ARG A 110 49.45 33.18 -5.37
N THR A 111 50.29 32.18 -5.09
CA THR A 111 51.37 31.74 -6.02
C THR A 111 51.65 30.25 -5.92
N SER A 112 52.17 29.65 -7.01
CA SER A 112 52.42 28.21 -7.23
C SER A 112 53.32 27.47 -6.23
N THR A 113 53.83 28.15 -5.20
CA THR A 113 54.66 27.56 -4.14
C THR A 113 54.37 28.19 -2.77
N ALA A 114 53.27 28.93 -2.65
CA ALA A 114 52.78 29.42 -1.37
C ALA A 114 51.87 28.33 -0.75
N THR A 115 52.11 28.00 0.51
CA THR A 115 51.38 26.94 1.23
C THR A 115 50.74 27.52 2.49
N GLY A 116 49.42 27.46 2.59
CA GLY A 116 48.68 27.83 3.79
C GLY A 116 48.14 26.59 4.50
N LEU A 117 48.36 26.50 5.81
CA LEU A 117 47.79 25.47 6.68
C LEU A 117 47.06 26.16 7.84
N VAL A 118 45.82 25.80 8.07
CA VAL A 118 45.05 26.19 9.25
C VAL A 118 44.53 24.94 9.93
N ILE A 119 44.69 24.87 11.25
CA ILE A 119 44.22 23.78 12.10
C ILE A 119 43.40 24.40 13.24
N ILE A 120 42.21 23.88 13.44
CA ILE A 120 41.36 24.13 14.62
C ILE A 120 41.25 22.81 15.37
N ASP A 121 41.64 22.75 16.65
CA ASP A 121 41.81 21.49 17.37
C ASP A 121 41.29 21.52 18.82
N GLY A 122 40.72 20.39 19.26
CA GLY A 122 40.09 20.26 20.57
C GLY A 122 38.73 20.95 20.69
N THR A 123 38.02 20.57 21.76
CA THR A 123 36.69 21.08 22.12
C THR A 123 36.68 22.60 22.28
N ASP A 124 35.56 23.24 21.91
CA ASP A 124 35.28 24.69 22.02
C ASP A 124 36.23 25.64 21.26
N SER A 125 37.37 25.13 20.77
CA SER A 125 38.28 25.84 19.86
C SER A 125 37.58 26.25 18.59
N SER A 126 37.68 27.53 18.22
CA SER A 126 36.86 28.07 17.14
C SER A 126 37.52 29.14 16.29
N ILE A 127 37.22 29.09 14.99
CA ILE A 127 37.49 30.18 14.03
C ILE A 127 36.15 30.73 13.52
N ILE A 128 35.98 32.05 13.63
CA ILE A 128 34.83 32.77 13.08
C ILE A 128 35.33 33.78 12.03
N ALA A 129 34.95 33.57 10.77
CA ALA A 129 35.25 34.44 9.64
C ALA A 129 33.96 35.14 9.17
N HIS A 130 33.80 36.42 9.48
CA HIS A 130 32.59 37.21 9.16
C HIS A 130 32.50 37.63 7.68
N ALA A 131 32.97 36.77 6.77
CA ALA A 131 33.03 36.97 5.32
C ALA A 131 33.35 35.63 4.61
N THR A 132 34.15 35.67 3.56
CA THR A 132 34.57 34.48 2.80
C THR A 132 35.81 33.83 3.41
N THR A 133 35.74 32.51 3.60
CA THR A 133 36.90 31.63 3.73
C THR A 133 37.29 31.10 2.36
N THR A 134 38.49 31.40 1.88
CA THR A 134 39.02 30.96 0.58
C THR A 134 40.19 30.02 0.79
N ILE A 135 40.14 28.83 0.19
CA ILE A 135 41.14 27.78 0.36
C ILE A 135 41.73 27.39 -0.99
N GLY A 136 43.05 27.44 -1.10
CA GLY A 136 43.80 27.14 -2.33
C GLY A 136 43.75 28.27 -3.37
N SER A 137 44.21 27.98 -4.59
CA SER A 137 44.38 28.98 -5.64
C SER A 137 44.29 28.41 -7.06
N THR A 138 43.76 29.22 -7.98
CA THR A 138 43.87 29.00 -9.43
C THR A 138 45.28 29.26 -9.97
N SER A 139 46.18 29.83 -9.16
CA SER A 139 47.59 30.09 -9.49
C SER A 139 48.57 29.06 -8.90
N GLY A 140 48.05 27.98 -8.32
CA GLY A 140 48.82 26.80 -7.87
C GLY A 140 49.33 26.83 -6.42
N GLY A 141 49.04 27.87 -5.64
CA GLY A 141 49.31 27.85 -4.19
C GLY A 141 48.36 26.89 -3.47
N THR A 142 48.85 26.12 -2.50
CA THR A 142 48.06 25.08 -1.83
C THR A 142 47.51 25.59 -0.50
N GLY A 143 46.24 25.29 -0.24
CA GLY A 143 45.57 25.65 1.00
C GLY A 143 44.95 24.43 1.66
N THR A 144 45.14 24.28 2.96
CA THR A 144 44.53 23.21 3.75
C THR A 144 43.94 23.79 5.03
N LEU A 145 42.66 23.51 5.27
CA LEU A 145 41.97 23.78 6.52
C LEU A 145 41.54 22.45 7.13
N ASN A 146 42.06 22.15 8.31
CA ASN A 146 41.64 21.01 9.11
C ASN A 146 40.80 21.54 10.28
N VAL A 147 39.58 21.02 10.41
CA VAL A 147 38.72 21.22 11.58
C VAL A 147 38.65 19.86 12.28
N ASN A 148 39.42 19.71 13.36
CA ASN A 148 39.65 18.45 14.07
C ASN A 148 38.59 18.21 15.17
N PRO A 149 38.57 17.02 15.83
CA PRO A 149 37.48 16.63 16.71
C PRO A 149 37.11 17.65 17.81
N GLY A 150 35.82 17.99 17.87
CA GLY A 150 35.25 18.95 18.83
C GLY A 150 35.43 20.43 18.48
N ALA A 151 36.17 20.77 17.43
CA ALA A 151 36.39 22.16 17.02
C ALA A 151 35.23 22.72 16.16
N VAL A 152 35.18 24.05 16.04
CA VAL A 152 34.14 24.77 15.28
C VAL A 152 34.72 25.76 14.27
N LEU A 153 34.29 25.65 13.01
CA LEU A 153 34.45 26.69 11.99
C LEU A 153 33.11 27.36 11.74
N GLN A 154 33.06 28.69 11.78
CA GLN A 154 31.93 29.48 11.28
C GLN A 154 32.43 30.46 10.22
N THR A 155 31.79 30.49 9.06
CA THR A 155 32.09 31.49 8.00
C THR A 155 30.83 31.85 7.21
N ASP A 156 30.78 33.04 6.59
CA ASP A 156 29.61 33.41 5.78
C ASP A 156 29.58 32.59 4.48
N THR A 157 30.68 32.59 3.70
CA THR A 157 30.81 31.75 2.49
C THR A 157 32.14 31.03 2.45
N LEU A 158 32.20 29.93 1.69
CA LEU A 158 33.41 29.12 1.56
C LEU A 158 33.73 28.80 0.09
N ASP A 159 34.92 29.23 -0.37
CA ASP A 159 35.42 29.08 -1.75
C ASP A 159 36.60 28.10 -1.78
N LEU A 160 36.33 26.87 -2.23
CA LEU A 160 37.33 25.83 -2.47
C LEU A 160 37.87 25.93 -3.90
N ARG A 161 39.08 26.48 -4.03
CA ARG A 161 39.78 26.60 -5.32
C ARG A 161 40.53 25.32 -5.66
N SER A 162 41.06 25.24 -6.88
CA SER A 162 41.63 24.04 -7.53
C SER A 162 42.81 23.33 -6.83
N THR A 163 43.25 23.83 -5.68
CA THR A 163 44.34 23.31 -4.83
C THR A 163 44.02 23.48 -3.35
N GLY A 164 42.74 23.64 -3.04
CA GLY A 164 42.18 23.82 -1.70
C GLY A 164 41.63 22.52 -1.16
N THR A 165 41.91 22.25 0.11
CA THR A 165 41.40 21.10 0.86
C THR A 165 40.74 21.58 2.14
N LEU A 166 39.46 21.25 2.32
CA LEU A 166 38.77 21.30 3.60
C LEU A 166 38.65 19.87 4.12
N ASN A 167 39.20 19.61 5.31
CA ASN A 167 39.01 18.37 6.05
C ASN A 167 38.20 18.69 7.32
N VAL A 168 37.10 17.98 7.51
CA VAL A 168 36.27 18.03 8.72
C VAL A 168 36.32 16.63 9.35
N ASP A 169 36.85 16.55 10.58
CA ASP A 169 37.04 15.32 11.36
C ASP A 169 36.32 15.48 12.71
N ASN A 170 35.17 14.82 12.89
CA ASN A 170 34.31 14.90 14.09
C ASN A 170 34.12 16.34 14.64
N ALA A 171 33.88 17.28 13.73
CA ALA A 171 33.87 18.71 14.02
C ALA A 171 32.60 19.39 13.48
N THR A 172 32.40 20.66 13.84
CA THR A 172 31.25 21.44 13.33
C THR A 172 31.71 22.52 12.36
N VAL A 173 31.08 22.60 11.18
CA VAL A 173 31.23 23.69 10.23
C VAL A 173 29.88 24.34 9.94
N GLU A 174 29.75 25.63 10.27
CA GLU A 174 28.58 26.46 9.99
C GLU A 174 28.87 27.44 8.85
N LEU A 175 28.25 27.23 7.68
CA LEU A 175 28.25 28.17 6.56
C LEU A 175 26.93 28.94 6.54
N LEU A 176 26.98 30.25 6.77
CA LEU A 176 25.77 31.10 6.76
C LEU A 176 25.25 31.43 5.35
N GLY A 177 25.97 30.98 4.32
CA GLY A 177 25.66 31.11 2.90
C GLY A 177 26.25 29.95 2.10
N ALA A 178 26.67 30.23 0.86
CA ALA A 178 27.07 29.21 -0.11
C ALA A 178 28.48 28.62 0.10
N MET A 179 28.63 27.35 -0.28
CA MET A 179 29.92 26.71 -0.61
C MET A 179 30.10 26.64 -2.13
N THR A 180 31.26 27.01 -2.66
CA THR A 180 31.61 26.85 -4.09
C THR A 180 32.88 26.02 -4.25
N MET A 181 32.90 25.08 -5.20
CA MET A 181 33.99 24.14 -5.42
C MET A 181 34.49 24.14 -6.87
N ALA A 182 35.80 24.31 -7.04
CA ALA A 182 36.48 24.28 -8.34
C ALA A 182 37.13 22.90 -8.63
N ALA A 183 37.37 22.61 -9.92
CA ALA A 183 38.08 21.42 -10.38
C ALA A 183 39.39 21.20 -9.60
N GLY A 184 39.57 20.00 -9.02
CA GLY A 184 40.77 19.64 -8.26
C GLY A 184 40.79 20.10 -6.79
N SER A 185 39.75 20.80 -6.32
CA SER A 185 39.52 20.96 -4.88
C SER A 185 39.07 19.66 -4.21
N THR A 186 39.19 19.60 -2.88
CA THR A 186 38.69 18.49 -2.06
C THR A 186 37.92 19.02 -0.85
N PHE A 187 36.71 18.52 -0.65
CA PHE A 187 35.97 18.56 0.61
C PHE A 187 35.89 17.13 1.15
N LEU A 188 36.51 16.90 2.31
CA LEU A 188 36.44 15.66 3.07
C LEU A 188 35.60 15.88 4.33
N LEU A 189 34.63 15.00 4.54
CA LEU A 189 33.83 14.89 5.77
C LEU A 189 33.95 13.46 6.31
N ASP A 190 34.54 13.34 7.50
CA ASP A 190 34.88 12.11 8.24
C ASP A 190 34.36 12.34 9.68
N ASP A 191 33.14 11.89 9.99
CA ASP A 191 32.37 12.26 11.18
C ASP A 191 32.06 13.79 11.33
N GLY A 192 31.19 14.16 12.26
CA GLY A 192 30.83 15.56 12.54
C GLY A 192 29.66 16.10 11.70
N VAL A 193 29.57 17.44 11.63
CA VAL A 193 28.40 18.17 11.12
C VAL A 193 28.84 19.36 10.25
N VAL A 194 28.33 19.43 9.03
CA VAL A 194 28.51 20.57 8.11
C VAL A 194 27.14 21.09 7.70
N ASN A 195 26.85 22.34 8.06
CA ASN A 195 25.58 23.01 7.78
C ASN A 195 25.80 24.14 6.76
N VAL A 196 25.04 24.15 5.66
CA VAL A 196 25.22 25.06 4.52
C VAL A 196 23.92 25.77 4.17
N ARG A 197 23.83 27.07 4.48
CA ARG A 197 22.58 27.84 4.37
C ARG A 197 22.39 28.60 3.06
N GLY A 198 23.22 28.35 2.04
CA GLY A 198 23.11 29.03 0.73
C GLY A 198 23.49 28.16 -0.46
N GLY A 199 23.36 26.84 -0.33
CA GLY A 199 23.68 25.87 -1.38
C GLY A 199 25.15 25.45 -1.43
N LEU A 200 25.40 24.35 -2.15
CA LEU A 200 26.72 23.81 -2.43
C LEU A 200 26.84 23.61 -3.95
N ASP A 201 27.68 24.44 -4.57
CA ASP A 201 27.94 24.42 -6.01
C ASP A 201 29.28 23.74 -6.31
N ASN A 202 29.22 22.47 -6.75
CA ASN A 202 30.35 21.72 -7.29
C ASN A 202 30.29 21.57 -8.81
N SER A 203 29.66 22.52 -9.53
CA SER A 203 29.68 22.58 -11.01
C SER A 203 31.11 22.66 -11.58
N GLY A 204 32.08 23.09 -10.78
CA GLY A 204 33.50 23.06 -11.12
C GLY A 204 34.14 21.66 -11.12
N GLY A 205 33.52 20.63 -10.52
CA GLY A 205 34.05 19.27 -10.50
C GLY A 205 35.23 19.05 -9.53
N GLY A 206 35.15 19.62 -8.33
CA GLY A 206 35.94 19.21 -7.17
C GLY A 206 35.51 17.85 -6.61
N THR A 207 36.29 17.33 -5.68
CA THR A 207 36.02 16.05 -5.00
C THR A 207 35.22 16.28 -3.74
N ILE A 208 34.05 15.65 -3.62
CA ILE A 208 33.31 15.50 -2.37
C ILE A 208 33.56 14.07 -1.87
N ASP A 209 34.32 13.91 -0.79
CA ASP A 209 34.57 12.65 -0.10
C ASP A 209 33.78 12.67 1.22
N PHE A 210 32.52 12.22 1.17
CA PHE A 210 31.61 12.21 2.31
C PHE A 210 31.54 10.79 2.88
N ARG A 211 32.36 10.52 3.89
CA ARG A 211 32.62 9.16 4.41
C ARG A 211 31.60 8.72 5.44
N ASP A 212 31.22 9.63 6.33
CA ASP A 212 30.22 9.53 7.38
C ASP A 212 30.02 10.93 8.00
N GLY A 213 29.20 11.05 9.05
CA GLY A 213 28.78 12.34 9.60
C GLY A 213 27.55 12.91 8.88
N SER A 214 27.29 14.21 9.05
CA SER A 214 26.11 14.90 8.51
C SER A 214 26.46 16.12 7.67
N LEU A 215 25.92 16.17 6.45
CA LEU A 215 25.91 17.34 5.58
C LEU A 215 24.47 17.82 5.41
N THR A 216 24.14 19.01 5.89
CA THR A 216 22.81 19.61 5.78
C THR A 216 22.88 20.86 4.92
N ILE A 217 22.01 20.96 3.92
CA ILE A 217 21.85 22.12 3.04
C ILE A 217 20.42 22.64 3.21
N THR A 218 20.22 23.93 3.47
CA THR A 218 18.89 24.49 3.85
C THR A 218 18.38 25.65 2.97
N ASP A 219 19.07 25.96 1.87
CA ASP A 219 18.66 26.91 0.83
C ASP A 219 19.56 26.69 -0.41
N GLY A 220 19.20 27.28 -1.54
CA GLY A 220 19.99 27.28 -2.77
C GLY A 220 19.97 25.95 -3.53
N ALA A 221 20.99 25.70 -4.35
CA ALA A 221 21.13 24.45 -5.10
C ALA A 221 22.16 23.53 -4.46
N PHE A 222 21.92 22.21 -4.53
CA PHE A 222 22.94 21.19 -4.40
C PHE A 222 23.34 20.69 -5.78
N VAL A 223 24.50 21.13 -6.26
CA VAL A 223 25.08 20.69 -7.54
C VAL A 223 26.26 19.79 -7.21
N PRO A 224 26.12 18.44 -7.24
CA PRO A 224 27.15 17.54 -6.72
C PRO A 224 28.40 17.40 -7.59
N GLY A 225 28.39 17.85 -8.85
CA GLY A 225 29.52 17.73 -9.76
C GLY A 225 29.36 18.50 -11.06
N ALA A 226 30.32 18.33 -11.97
CA ALA A 226 30.36 19.05 -13.25
C ALA A 226 29.41 18.48 -14.32
N GLY A 227 28.82 19.38 -15.11
CA GLY A 227 27.87 19.05 -16.19
C GLY A 227 26.42 19.40 -15.84
N PRO A 228 25.48 19.23 -16.78
CA PRO A 228 24.06 19.58 -16.55
C PRO A 228 23.30 18.55 -15.71
N SER A 229 23.79 17.32 -15.61
CA SER A 229 23.17 16.25 -14.80
C SER A 229 24.31 15.35 -14.29
N PRO A 230 25.10 15.83 -13.30
CA PRO A 230 26.23 15.08 -12.76
C PRO A 230 25.78 13.79 -12.07
N ASN A 231 26.62 12.76 -12.10
CA ASN A 231 26.39 11.57 -11.27
C ASN A 231 26.79 11.85 -9.82
N PHE A 232 26.03 11.32 -8.87
CA PHE A 232 26.34 11.43 -7.44
C PHE A 232 26.21 10.09 -6.74
N ILE A 233 27.21 9.76 -5.91
CA ILE A 233 27.26 8.54 -5.12
C ILE A 233 27.38 8.94 -3.66
N LEU A 234 26.36 8.65 -2.87
CA LEU A 234 26.41 8.74 -1.41
C LEU A 234 26.67 7.33 -0.87
N ASN A 235 27.85 7.08 -0.33
CA ASN A 235 28.30 5.76 0.11
C ASN A 235 29.34 5.91 1.21
N ALA A 236 29.16 5.26 2.37
CA ALA A 236 30.14 5.36 3.43
C ALA A 236 31.53 4.83 3.01
N ALA A 237 32.60 5.31 3.64
CA ALA A 237 33.94 4.73 3.46
C ALA A 237 34.10 3.34 4.11
N GLY A 238 33.19 3.00 5.04
CA GLY A 238 33.14 1.73 5.78
C GLY A 238 33.11 1.96 7.30
N GLY A 239 32.45 1.06 8.05
CA GLY A 239 32.27 1.20 9.49
C GLY A 239 30.80 1.07 9.90
N PHE A 240 30.46 1.54 11.11
CA PHE A 240 29.08 1.55 11.64
C PHE A 240 28.39 2.91 11.51
N MET A 241 29.13 3.97 11.19
CA MET A 241 28.63 5.34 11.03
C MET A 241 28.19 5.54 9.58
N LEU A 242 27.14 6.36 9.38
CA LEU A 242 26.45 6.52 8.10
C LEU A 242 26.53 7.97 7.61
N PRO A 243 26.95 8.26 6.36
CA PRO A 243 26.84 9.59 5.81
C PRO A 243 25.37 9.94 5.63
N THR A 244 24.95 11.04 6.26
CA THR A 244 23.58 11.58 6.19
C THR A 244 23.59 12.89 5.42
N LEU A 245 23.13 12.87 4.17
CA LEU A 245 22.86 14.08 3.39
C LEU A 245 21.43 14.55 3.67
N THR A 246 21.25 15.79 4.12
CA THR A 246 19.93 16.41 4.29
C THR A 246 19.79 17.59 3.35
N LEU A 247 18.82 17.51 2.44
CA LEU A 247 18.38 18.61 1.58
C LEU A 247 17.08 19.15 2.19
N GLY A 248 17.13 20.38 2.72
CA GLY A 248 16.02 21.05 3.40
C GLY A 248 15.41 22.18 2.58
N THR A 249 14.86 23.19 3.27
CA THR A 249 13.93 24.17 2.71
C THR A 249 14.35 24.77 1.36
N GLY A 250 13.52 24.54 0.34
CA GLY A 250 13.70 25.11 -0.99
C GLY A 250 14.92 24.62 -1.78
N VAL A 251 15.67 23.65 -1.27
CA VAL A 251 16.87 23.14 -1.93
C VAL A 251 16.50 22.40 -3.21
N THR A 252 17.16 22.74 -4.33
CA THR A 252 17.02 22.04 -5.61
C THR A 252 18.26 21.22 -5.95
N SER A 253 18.09 20.06 -6.57
CA SER A 253 19.20 19.26 -7.11
C SER A 253 18.80 18.56 -8.40
N GLU A 254 19.67 18.64 -9.42
CA GLU A 254 19.55 17.90 -10.68
C GLU A 254 20.73 16.93 -10.80
N ILE A 255 20.44 15.65 -10.94
CA ILE A 255 21.40 14.54 -10.90
C ILE A 255 21.17 13.63 -12.13
N GLY A 256 22.24 13.15 -12.75
CA GLY A 256 22.16 12.12 -13.79
C GLY A 256 21.83 10.77 -13.16
N GLN A 257 22.86 10.11 -12.64
CA GLN A 257 22.71 8.89 -11.85
C GLN A 257 22.88 9.19 -10.35
N LEU A 258 21.88 8.85 -9.54
CA LEU A 258 21.92 8.94 -8.09
C LEU A 258 22.08 7.54 -7.48
N THR A 259 23.17 7.30 -6.76
CA THR A 259 23.37 6.03 -6.05
C THR A 259 23.49 6.29 -4.55
N ILE A 260 22.59 5.69 -3.76
CA ILE A 260 22.63 5.73 -2.29
C ILE A 260 22.98 4.32 -1.78
N GLY A 261 24.11 4.19 -1.09
CA GLY A 261 24.57 2.93 -0.51
C GLY A 261 25.12 1.96 -1.55
N GLN A 262 26.25 2.33 -2.20
CA GLN A 262 26.82 1.60 -3.34
C GLN A 262 27.52 0.28 -2.96
N THR A 263 28.15 0.24 -1.79
CA THR A 263 28.85 -0.93 -1.23
C THR A 263 28.79 -0.96 0.29
N ASN A 264 28.59 0.20 0.90
CA ASN A 264 28.34 0.40 2.30
C ASN A 264 26.96 1.05 2.46
N SER A 265 26.60 1.39 3.68
CA SER A 265 25.31 2.02 4.00
C SER A 265 25.35 3.54 3.80
N ALA A 266 24.24 4.17 3.43
CA ALA A 266 24.11 5.62 3.28
C ALA A 266 22.65 6.10 3.38
N TYR A 267 22.47 7.38 3.73
CA TYR A 267 21.14 7.95 4.02
C TYR A 267 20.96 9.35 3.44
N LEU A 268 19.88 9.55 2.68
CA LEU A 268 19.48 10.83 2.12
C LEU A 268 18.12 11.25 2.71
N LYS A 269 18.03 12.50 3.15
CA LYS A 269 16.79 13.16 3.56
C LYS A 269 16.44 14.28 2.58
N ILE A 270 15.18 14.31 2.13
CA ILE A 270 14.62 15.35 1.27
C ILE A 270 13.41 15.90 2.02
N ILE A 271 13.55 17.09 2.62
CA ILE A 271 12.60 17.61 3.62
C ILE A 271 12.27 19.10 3.39
N ASP A 272 11.24 19.58 4.08
CA ASP A 272 10.86 21.00 4.17
C ASP A 272 10.65 21.71 2.82
N GLY A 273 10.25 20.99 1.77
CA GLY A 273 10.06 21.54 0.42
C GLY A 273 11.27 21.41 -0.51
N ALA A 274 12.26 20.57 -0.19
CA ALA A 274 13.35 20.22 -1.09
C ALA A 274 12.85 19.49 -2.35
N THR A 275 13.46 19.76 -3.50
CA THR A 275 13.13 19.14 -4.79
C THR A 275 14.36 18.47 -5.40
N VAL A 276 14.32 17.15 -5.59
CA VAL A 276 15.38 16.37 -6.24
C VAL A 276 14.89 15.81 -7.56
N THR A 277 15.61 16.09 -8.65
CA THR A 277 15.42 15.44 -9.94
C THR A 277 16.63 14.55 -10.23
N SER A 278 16.37 13.31 -10.58
CA SER A 278 17.34 12.29 -10.97
C SER A 278 16.89 11.67 -12.29
N GLN A 279 17.80 11.23 -13.16
CA GLN A 279 17.40 10.39 -14.31
C GLN A 279 17.23 8.95 -13.84
N ILE A 280 18.33 8.35 -13.38
CA ILE A 280 18.37 6.97 -12.87
C ILE A 280 18.74 7.02 -11.40
N SER A 281 18.01 6.27 -10.57
CA SER A 281 18.26 6.16 -9.14
C SER A 281 18.46 4.71 -8.69
N THR A 282 19.42 4.46 -7.80
CA THR A 282 19.65 3.14 -7.19
C THR A 282 19.92 3.27 -5.70
N LEU A 283 19.07 2.62 -4.89
CA LEU A 283 19.16 2.57 -3.43
C LEU A 283 19.53 1.14 -3.01
N GLY A 284 20.70 0.96 -2.42
CA GLY A 284 21.29 -0.35 -2.22
C GLY A 284 21.83 -0.90 -3.55
N PHE A 285 23.15 -1.04 -3.62
CA PHE A 285 23.86 -1.73 -4.70
C PHE A 285 24.98 -2.58 -4.09
N ASN A 286 25.41 -3.67 -4.75
CA ASN A 286 26.57 -4.49 -4.37
C ASN A 286 26.78 -4.67 -2.84
N SER A 287 25.81 -5.27 -2.14
CA SER A 287 25.78 -5.45 -0.67
C SER A 287 25.77 -4.21 0.23
N GLY A 288 25.67 -3.00 -0.33
CA GLY A 288 25.39 -1.78 0.42
C GLY A 288 23.94 -1.67 0.92
N PHE A 289 23.63 -0.55 1.58
CA PHE A 289 22.26 -0.22 2.04
C PHE A 289 21.93 1.23 1.74
N GLY A 290 20.88 1.48 0.96
CA GLY A 290 20.41 2.83 0.65
C GLY A 290 19.09 3.15 1.33
N GLN A 291 19.05 4.24 2.11
CA GLN A 291 17.79 4.78 2.62
C GLN A 291 17.54 6.19 2.08
N VAL A 292 16.30 6.46 1.67
CA VAL A 292 15.78 7.81 1.40
C VAL A 292 14.54 8.07 2.24
N ASP A 293 14.54 9.16 2.99
CA ASP A 293 13.35 9.69 3.64
C ASP A 293 12.92 10.98 2.94
N LEU A 294 11.73 10.96 2.36
CA LEU A 294 11.07 12.09 1.70
C LEU A 294 9.91 12.54 2.58
N VAL A 295 10.04 13.72 3.21
CA VAL A 295 9.17 14.12 4.33
C VAL A 295 8.62 15.53 4.15
N GLY A 296 7.32 15.69 4.37
CA GLY A 296 6.66 16.99 4.43
C GLY A 296 6.08 17.45 3.09
N THR A 297 5.14 18.39 3.18
CA THR A 297 4.50 19.03 2.02
C THR A 297 5.52 19.71 1.11
N ASP A 298 5.28 19.66 -0.20
CA ASP A 298 6.13 20.19 -1.27
C ASP A 298 7.53 19.53 -1.40
N SER A 299 7.95 18.68 -0.45
CA SER A 299 9.14 17.84 -0.61
C SER A 299 8.90 16.81 -1.72
N SER A 300 9.74 16.84 -2.75
CA SER A 300 9.55 16.02 -3.94
C SER A 300 10.83 15.38 -4.47
N TRP A 301 10.67 14.17 -5.00
CA TRP A 301 11.73 13.44 -5.70
C TRP A 301 11.18 12.86 -7.00
N SER A 302 11.82 13.18 -8.12
CA SER A 302 11.50 12.64 -9.44
C SER A 302 12.68 11.82 -9.98
N ALA A 303 12.44 10.55 -10.32
CA ALA A 303 13.36 9.69 -11.07
C ALA A 303 12.80 9.52 -12.50
N THR A 304 13.32 10.31 -13.44
CA THR A 304 12.71 10.53 -14.77
C THR A 304 12.99 9.43 -15.80
N ASP A 305 13.67 8.35 -15.41
CA ASP A 305 13.94 7.16 -16.24
C ASP A 305 13.69 5.89 -15.42
N SER A 306 14.36 5.71 -14.27
CA SER A 306 14.09 4.56 -13.40
C SER A 306 14.51 4.74 -11.94
N LEU A 307 13.81 4.02 -11.05
CA LEU A 307 14.17 3.83 -9.64
C LEU A 307 14.37 2.33 -9.35
N THR A 308 15.57 1.95 -8.90
CA THR A 308 15.86 0.61 -8.40
C THR A 308 16.12 0.65 -6.89
N ILE A 309 15.49 -0.26 -6.14
CA ILE A 309 15.65 -0.39 -4.69
C ILE A 309 16.01 -1.86 -4.39
N GLY A 310 17.21 -2.09 -3.86
CA GLY A 310 17.78 -3.43 -3.72
C GLY A 310 18.29 -3.97 -5.06
N ASN A 311 19.62 -3.98 -5.24
CA ASN A 311 20.29 -4.37 -6.48
C ASN A 311 21.61 -5.12 -6.19
N MET A 312 21.80 -6.32 -6.75
CA MET A 312 22.99 -7.16 -6.51
C MET A 312 23.26 -7.44 -5.02
N SER A 313 22.41 -8.27 -4.41
CA SER A 313 22.50 -8.74 -3.02
C SER A 313 22.58 -7.62 -1.97
N SER A 314 21.78 -6.56 -2.13
CA SER A 314 21.73 -5.38 -1.26
C SER A 314 20.29 -5.04 -0.86
N GLN A 315 20.14 -4.25 0.20
CA GLN A 315 18.83 -3.79 0.69
C GLN A 315 18.65 -2.29 0.43
N GLY A 316 17.42 -1.84 0.20
CA GLY A 316 17.11 -0.41 0.12
C GLY A 316 15.71 -0.06 0.64
N ILE A 317 15.54 1.15 1.16
CA ILE A 317 14.27 1.65 1.72
C ILE A 317 13.98 3.07 1.22
N VAL A 318 12.75 3.32 0.77
CA VAL A 318 12.20 4.67 0.61
C VAL A 318 11.02 4.86 1.56
N ASN A 319 11.04 5.94 2.34
CA ASN A 319 9.89 6.37 3.13
C ASN A 319 9.34 7.67 2.55
N VAL A 320 8.05 7.71 2.20
CA VAL A 320 7.34 8.91 1.74
C VAL A 320 6.28 9.27 2.78
N THR A 321 6.44 10.41 3.45
CA THR A 321 5.64 10.77 4.62
C THR A 321 5.22 12.25 4.66
N ASP A 322 4.19 12.55 5.45
CA ASP A 322 3.74 13.91 5.77
C ASP A 322 3.40 14.82 4.56
N GLY A 323 2.87 14.25 3.47
CA GLY A 323 2.45 15.00 2.29
C GLY A 323 3.51 15.13 1.18
N ALA A 324 4.58 14.35 1.27
CA ALA A 324 5.64 14.24 0.27
C ALA A 324 5.18 13.59 -1.05
N THR A 325 5.89 13.87 -2.15
CA THR A 325 5.59 13.30 -3.49
C THR A 325 6.80 12.63 -4.16
N LEU A 326 6.71 11.32 -4.37
CA LEU A 326 7.62 10.55 -5.21
C LEU A 326 7.05 10.41 -6.64
N SER A 327 7.89 10.58 -7.66
CA SER A 327 7.52 10.29 -9.04
C SER A 327 8.61 9.50 -9.76
N THR A 328 8.20 8.48 -10.52
CA THR A 328 9.08 7.54 -11.22
C THR A 328 8.52 7.25 -12.62
N VAL A 329 9.38 6.81 -13.55
CA VAL A 329 8.93 6.27 -14.85
C VAL A 329 8.79 4.75 -14.79
N ASP A 330 9.85 4.03 -14.44
CA ASP A 330 9.83 2.59 -14.18
C ASP A 330 10.43 2.31 -12.78
N SER A 331 9.90 1.34 -12.04
CA SER A 331 10.36 1.04 -10.68
C SER A 331 10.57 -0.44 -10.41
N ASP A 332 11.75 -0.80 -9.89
CA ASP A 332 12.15 -2.18 -9.57
C ASP A 332 12.54 -2.31 -8.09
N LEU A 333 11.75 -3.07 -7.32
CA LEU A 333 12.02 -3.41 -5.92
C LEU A 333 12.51 -4.87 -5.83
N GLY A 334 13.72 -5.09 -5.33
CA GLY A 334 14.36 -6.41 -5.26
C GLY A 334 14.79 -6.94 -6.64
N LEU A 335 15.65 -6.17 -7.34
CA LEU A 335 15.99 -6.41 -8.75
C LEU A 335 16.67 -7.77 -9.00
N PHE A 336 17.49 -8.24 -8.06
CA PHE A 336 18.27 -9.48 -8.15
C PHE A 336 17.99 -10.43 -6.97
N GLY A 337 18.39 -11.69 -7.10
CA GLY A 337 18.39 -12.64 -5.97
C GLY A 337 19.18 -12.11 -4.78
N ASP A 338 18.71 -12.45 -3.58
CA ASP A 338 19.21 -11.97 -2.28
C ASP A 338 19.23 -10.44 -2.11
N SER A 339 18.48 -9.68 -2.93
CA SER A 339 18.29 -8.23 -2.76
C SER A 339 16.85 -7.88 -2.39
N GLY A 340 16.69 -6.81 -1.62
CA GLY A 340 15.44 -6.41 -0.99
C GLY A 340 15.13 -4.93 -1.20
N GLY A 341 13.97 -4.62 -1.80
CA GLY A 341 13.50 -3.25 -1.97
C GLY A 341 12.23 -2.98 -1.18
N THR A 342 12.20 -1.93 -0.36
CA THR A 342 10.99 -1.53 0.39
C THR A 342 10.62 -0.08 0.09
N VAL A 343 9.34 0.16 -0.18
CA VAL A 343 8.74 1.51 -0.22
C VAL A 343 7.60 1.58 0.79
N ASN A 344 7.67 2.56 1.69
CA ASN A 344 6.62 2.85 2.66
C ASN A 344 5.98 4.20 2.32
N ILE A 345 4.68 4.19 2.02
CA ILE A 345 3.86 5.39 1.83
C ILE A 345 2.96 5.52 3.04
N THR A 346 3.15 6.59 3.83
CA THR A 346 2.43 6.78 5.10
C THR A 346 2.00 8.23 5.29
N GLY A 347 0.93 8.45 6.06
CA GLY A 347 0.39 9.79 6.32
C GLY A 347 -0.47 10.34 5.16
N ALA A 348 -1.39 11.24 5.50
CA ALA A 348 -2.33 11.80 4.53
C ALA A 348 -1.63 12.69 3.49
N ASN A 349 -2.12 12.63 2.25
CA ASN A 349 -1.60 13.35 1.07
C ASN A 349 -0.17 12.96 0.60
N SER A 350 0.51 12.04 1.30
CA SER A 350 1.72 11.40 0.76
C SER A 350 1.37 10.67 -0.54
N SER A 351 2.23 10.73 -1.56
CA SER A 351 1.93 10.12 -2.84
C SER A 351 3.14 9.55 -3.57
N TRP A 352 2.89 8.49 -4.34
CA TRP A 352 3.82 7.97 -5.34
C TRP A 352 3.10 7.81 -6.68
N THR A 353 3.65 8.40 -7.74
CA THR A 353 3.17 8.21 -9.11
C THR A 353 4.26 7.61 -9.98
N ASP A 354 4.09 6.35 -10.36
CA ASP A 354 4.89 5.64 -11.36
C ASP A 354 4.18 5.69 -12.71
N THR A 355 4.82 6.21 -13.76
CA THR A 355 4.16 6.39 -15.07
C THR A 355 4.32 5.19 -16.02
N GLY A 356 4.85 4.07 -15.54
CA GLY A 356 5.20 2.90 -16.34
C GLY A 356 4.96 1.60 -15.58
N GLU A 357 5.94 0.69 -15.61
CA GLU A 357 5.78 -0.62 -14.98
C GLU A 357 6.47 -0.66 -13.60
N MET A 358 5.64 -0.68 -12.55
CA MET A 358 6.03 -0.89 -11.17
C MET A 358 6.18 -2.39 -10.87
N ARG A 359 7.32 -2.79 -10.31
CA ARG A 359 7.70 -4.19 -10.17
C ARG A 359 8.19 -4.51 -8.77
N VAL A 360 7.37 -5.24 -8.04
CA VAL A 360 7.55 -5.56 -6.63
C VAL A 360 8.02 -7.01 -6.51
N GLY A 361 9.27 -7.22 -6.14
CA GLY A 361 9.89 -8.56 -6.07
C GLY A 361 10.27 -9.06 -7.46
N VAL A 362 11.32 -8.50 -8.05
CA VAL A 362 11.72 -8.82 -9.43
C VAL A 362 12.35 -10.20 -9.52
N LEU A 363 13.49 -10.39 -8.85
CA LEU A 363 14.19 -11.67 -8.67
C LEU A 363 14.56 -11.92 -7.20
N GLY A 364 14.50 -10.87 -6.37
CA GLY A 364 14.60 -10.94 -4.92
C GLY A 364 13.29 -10.54 -4.26
N GLU A 365 13.39 -9.92 -3.08
CA GLU A 365 12.25 -9.52 -2.26
C GLU A 365 11.87 -8.06 -2.54
N GLY A 366 10.59 -7.78 -2.73
CA GLY A 366 10.06 -6.43 -2.84
C GLY A 366 8.85 -6.24 -1.96
N ALA A 367 8.77 -5.09 -1.28
CA ALA A 367 7.66 -4.73 -0.41
C ALA A 367 7.17 -3.30 -0.69
N LEU A 368 5.88 -3.14 -0.93
CA LEU A 368 5.20 -1.85 -0.98
C LEU A 368 4.15 -1.80 0.12
N ASN A 369 4.34 -0.91 1.10
CA ASN A 369 3.42 -0.76 2.23
C ASN A 369 2.74 0.62 2.14
N ILE A 370 1.43 0.64 1.99
CA ILE A 370 0.61 1.85 1.89
C ILE A 370 -0.29 1.90 3.12
N THR A 371 0.09 2.72 4.11
CA THR A 371 -0.68 2.88 5.37
C THR A 371 -1.37 4.23 5.48
N GLY A 372 -1.27 5.04 4.42
CA GLY A 372 -1.96 6.29 4.22
C GLY A 372 -1.35 7.01 3.02
N GLY A 373 -2.17 7.67 2.21
CA GLY A 373 -1.73 8.28 0.95
C GLY A 373 -2.06 7.43 -0.27
N ILE A 374 -1.64 7.90 -1.44
CA ILE A 374 -2.09 7.37 -2.73
C ILE A 374 -0.90 6.91 -3.57
N VAL A 375 -0.96 5.67 -4.06
CA VAL A 375 -0.02 5.16 -5.06
C VAL A 375 -0.73 4.95 -6.38
N ASN A 376 -0.14 5.48 -7.46
CA ASN A 376 -0.61 5.29 -8.83
C ASN A 376 0.49 4.64 -9.67
N SER A 377 0.14 3.65 -10.49
CA SER A 377 1.01 3.06 -11.51
C SER A 377 0.25 2.82 -12.81
N ASP A 378 0.92 2.75 -13.97
CA ASP A 378 0.26 2.25 -15.19
C ASP A 378 0.10 0.72 -15.13
N ARG A 379 1.17 -0.02 -14.85
CA ARG A 379 1.11 -1.47 -14.69
C ARG A 379 1.88 -1.95 -13.48
N THR A 380 1.33 -2.91 -12.74
CA THR A 380 1.99 -3.47 -11.56
C THR A 380 2.22 -4.98 -11.69
N LEU A 381 3.44 -5.42 -11.43
CA LEU A 381 3.82 -6.84 -11.34
C LEU A 381 4.38 -7.18 -9.96
N VAL A 382 3.62 -7.97 -9.19
CA VAL A 382 4.01 -8.45 -7.86
C VAL A 382 4.49 -9.90 -7.97
N GLY A 383 5.73 -10.18 -7.57
CA GLY A 383 6.39 -11.46 -7.87
C GLY A 383 6.71 -11.58 -9.37
N ARG A 384 7.47 -10.64 -9.91
CA ARG A 384 7.63 -10.44 -11.37
C ARG A 384 8.21 -11.66 -12.09
N SER A 385 9.28 -12.23 -11.56
CA SER A 385 10.07 -13.30 -12.19
C SER A 385 10.12 -14.55 -11.31
N THR A 386 10.44 -15.71 -11.88
CA THR A 386 10.61 -16.96 -11.13
C THR A 386 11.64 -16.79 -10.01
N GLY A 387 11.23 -17.08 -8.77
CA GLY A 387 12.03 -16.89 -7.55
C GLY A 387 11.90 -15.51 -6.89
N GLY A 388 11.38 -14.50 -7.59
CA GLY A 388 11.04 -13.21 -7.01
C GLY A 388 9.85 -13.31 -6.06
N ILE A 389 9.90 -12.54 -4.97
CA ILE A 389 8.88 -12.50 -3.91
C ILE A 389 8.40 -11.05 -3.77
N GLY A 390 7.18 -10.77 -4.19
CA GLY A 390 6.56 -9.46 -4.05
C GLY A 390 5.48 -9.45 -2.98
N THR A 391 5.47 -8.42 -2.12
CA THR A 391 4.41 -8.15 -1.16
C THR A 391 3.89 -6.73 -1.33
N VAL A 392 2.57 -6.57 -1.38
CA VAL A 392 1.91 -5.25 -1.36
C VAL A 392 0.88 -5.26 -0.24
N GLU A 393 0.99 -4.33 0.69
CA GLU A 393 0.02 -4.10 1.77
C GLU A 393 -0.65 -2.75 1.58
N ILE A 394 -1.99 -2.71 1.61
CA ILE A 394 -2.80 -1.49 1.66
C ILE A 394 -3.64 -1.56 2.93
N ALA A 395 -3.31 -0.73 3.92
CA ALA A 395 -3.87 -0.84 5.27
C ALA A 395 -4.10 0.51 5.95
N GLY A 396 -5.34 0.99 5.94
CA GLY A 396 -5.75 2.19 6.68
C GLY A 396 -6.62 3.16 5.88
N SER A 397 -7.44 3.93 6.58
CA SER A 397 -8.33 4.91 5.96
C SER A 397 -7.58 5.93 5.10
N GLY A 398 -7.90 5.97 3.81
CA GLY A 398 -7.23 6.84 2.84
C GLY A 398 -5.89 6.32 2.33
N ALA A 399 -5.58 5.04 2.55
CA ALA A 399 -4.58 4.29 1.80
C ALA A 399 -5.22 3.79 0.49
N GLN A 400 -4.74 4.28 -0.66
CA GLN A 400 -5.26 3.90 -1.98
C GLN A 400 -4.15 3.40 -2.89
N PHE A 401 -4.44 2.35 -3.67
CA PHE A 401 -3.56 1.85 -4.72
C PHE A 401 -4.29 1.71 -6.06
N ASN A 402 -3.86 2.47 -7.06
CA ASN A 402 -4.46 2.51 -8.38
C ASN A 402 -3.48 1.97 -9.43
N SER A 403 -3.85 0.90 -10.14
CA SER A 403 -3.08 0.34 -11.26
C SER A 403 -3.87 0.48 -12.56
N GLY A 404 -3.42 1.38 -13.44
CA GLY A 404 -4.21 1.95 -14.53
C GLY A 404 -4.50 1.02 -15.72
N THR A 405 -3.63 0.06 -16.00
CA THR A 405 -3.76 -0.90 -17.11
C THR A 405 -3.96 -2.32 -16.60
N SER A 406 -3.16 -2.79 -15.63
CA SER A 406 -3.34 -4.11 -15.00
C SER A 406 -2.47 -4.30 -13.75
N LEU A 407 -3.00 -5.09 -12.81
CA LEU A 407 -2.31 -5.62 -11.64
C LEU A 407 -2.14 -7.14 -11.77
N SER A 408 -0.92 -7.64 -11.63
CA SER A 408 -0.61 -9.07 -11.61
C SER A 408 0.01 -9.46 -10.28
N VAL A 409 -0.65 -10.35 -9.54
CA VAL A 409 -0.24 -10.85 -8.23
C VAL A 409 0.23 -12.29 -8.39
N GLY A 410 1.53 -12.52 -8.32
CA GLY A 410 2.16 -13.76 -8.72
C GLY A 410 2.25 -13.86 -10.25
N HIS A 411 3.08 -13.02 -10.86
CA HIS A 411 3.25 -13.00 -12.32
C HIS A 411 4.01 -14.25 -12.81
N PHE A 412 5.34 -14.34 -12.60
CA PHE A 412 6.12 -15.58 -12.77
C PHE A 412 6.71 -16.10 -11.45
N GLY A 413 6.65 -15.31 -10.38
CA GLY A 413 7.15 -15.63 -9.05
C GLY A 413 6.03 -15.76 -8.02
N ASN A 414 6.34 -15.41 -6.78
CA ASN A 414 5.39 -15.39 -5.67
C ASN A 414 4.95 -13.96 -5.41
N GLY A 415 3.66 -13.68 -5.49
CA GLY A 415 3.09 -12.37 -5.17
C GLY A 415 1.99 -12.47 -4.12
N THR A 416 2.01 -11.55 -3.17
CA THR A 416 0.95 -11.37 -2.18
C THR A 416 0.44 -9.94 -2.23
N LEU A 417 -0.87 -9.77 -2.27
CA LEU A 417 -1.59 -8.52 -2.08
C LEU A 417 -2.47 -8.68 -0.83
N GLU A 418 -2.27 -7.82 0.15
CA GLU A 418 -3.13 -7.73 1.34
C GLU A 418 -3.82 -6.36 1.35
N VAL A 419 -5.14 -6.37 1.22
CA VAL A 419 -5.99 -5.17 1.32
C VAL A 419 -6.77 -5.27 2.62
N ARG A 420 -6.57 -4.34 3.54
CA ARG A 420 -7.19 -4.39 4.87
C ARG A 420 -7.50 -3.04 5.48
N ALA A 421 -8.25 -3.06 6.58
CA ALA A 421 -8.44 -1.92 7.49
C ALA A 421 -8.88 -0.60 6.78
N SER A 422 -9.84 -0.72 5.87
CA SER A 422 -10.36 0.35 5.03
C SER A 422 -9.35 0.95 4.04
N GLY A 423 -8.46 0.10 3.52
CA GLY A 423 -7.66 0.35 2.33
C GLY A 423 -8.45 0.06 1.04
N GLU A 424 -8.05 0.68 -0.06
CA GLU A 424 -8.76 0.63 -1.34
C GLU A 424 -7.78 0.29 -2.49
N VAL A 425 -8.16 -0.65 -3.36
CA VAL A 425 -7.42 -1.00 -4.58
C VAL A 425 -8.33 -0.83 -5.80
N ASN A 426 -7.84 -0.12 -6.82
CA ASN A 426 -8.54 0.04 -8.10
C ASN A 426 -7.68 -0.45 -9.28
N THR A 427 -8.22 -1.30 -10.14
CA THR A 427 -7.57 -1.70 -11.40
C THR A 427 -8.56 -2.14 -12.48
N PRO A 428 -8.33 -1.92 -13.78
CA PRO A 428 -9.21 -2.47 -14.82
C PRO A 428 -9.04 -3.97 -15.07
N LEU A 429 -7.93 -4.58 -14.64
CA LEU A 429 -7.62 -5.98 -14.91
C LEU A 429 -6.74 -6.56 -13.80
N LEU A 430 -7.19 -7.64 -13.18
CA LEU A 430 -6.44 -8.36 -12.15
C LEU A 430 -6.17 -9.81 -12.55
N HIS A 431 -4.91 -10.23 -12.43
CA HIS A 431 -4.45 -11.61 -12.56
C HIS A 431 -3.86 -12.10 -11.24
N VAL A 432 -4.25 -13.28 -10.78
CA VAL A 432 -3.75 -13.90 -9.54
C VAL A 432 -3.19 -15.28 -9.88
N GLY A 433 -1.87 -15.48 -9.78
CA GLY A 433 -1.21 -16.72 -10.22
C GLY A 433 -1.15 -16.85 -11.76
N GLU A 434 -0.73 -15.77 -12.43
CA GLU A 434 -0.89 -15.55 -13.88
C GLU A 434 -0.18 -16.61 -14.74
N ARG A 435 1.09 -16.94 -14.44
CA ARG A 435 1.93 -17.80 -15.30
C ARG A 435 2.23 -19.14 -14.65
N THR A 436 2.55 -20.13 -15.48
CA THR A 436 2.95 -21.47 -15.00
C THR A 436 4.14 -21.37 -14.03
N GLY A 437 3.97 -21.95 -12.84
CA GLY A 437 4.99 -21.95 -11.77
C GLY A 437 4.92 -20.76 -10.80
N SER A 438 4.03 -19.78 -11.01
CA SER A 438 3.78 -18.68 -10.06
C SER A 438 2.92 -19.11 -8.86
N THR A 439 2.91 -18.27 -7.82
CA THR A 439 1.90 -18.29 -6.75
C THR A 439 1.38 -16.88 -6.55
N GLY A 440 0.07 -16.67 -6.68
CA GLY A 440 -0.61 -15.42 -6.36
C GLY A 440 -1.57 -15.60 -5.20
N VAL A 441 -1.52 -14.68 -4.23
CA VAL A 441 -2.48 -14.63 -3.11
C VAL A 441 -2.99 -13.21 -2.97
N VAL A 442 -4.31 -13.05 -2.95
CA VAL A 442 -5.01 -11.79 -2.65
C VAL A 442 -5.88 -12.01 -1.42
N ASP A 443 -5.64 -11.26 -0.35
CA ASP A 443 -6.45 -11.21 0.87
C ASP A 443 -7.18 -9.86 0.90
N VAL A 444 -8.51 -9.89 1.05
CA VAL A 444 -9.36 -8.70 1.18
C VAL A 444 -10.16 -8.82 2.46
N SER A 445 -9.86 -7.97 3.45
CA SER A 445 -10.40 -8.17 4.80
C SER A 445 -10.64 -6.92 5.66
N GLY A 446 -11.70 -6.97 6.47
CA GLY A 446 -12.10 -5.89 7.37
C GLY A 446 -13.02 -4.86 6.72
N PHE A 447 -14.05 -4.41 7.47
CA PHE A 447 -15.11 -3.54 6.97
C PHE A 447 -14.66 -2.26 6.23
N GLY A 448 -15.29 -2.02 5.08
CA GLY A 448 -15.04 -0.85 4.23
C GLY A 448 -13.68 -0.89 3.54
N THR A 449 -13.16 -2.10 3.30
CA THR A 449 -11.96 -2.38 2.51
C THR A 449 -12.41 -2.84 1.13
N ASP A 450 -12.03 -2.10 0.10
CA ASP A 450 -12.55 -2.27 -1.26
C ASP A 450 -11.48 -2.77 -2.23
N LEU A 451 -11.77 -3.85 -2.96
CA LEU A 451 -11.03 -4.27 -4.16
C LEU A 451 -11.92 -4.11 -5.41
N ASN A 452 -11.69 -3.04 -6.15
CA ASN A 452 -12.45 -2.68 -7.34
C ASN A 452 -11.70 -3.09 -8.61
N VAL A 453 -12.19 -4.14 -9.27
CA VAL A 453 -11.71 -4.56 -10.59
C VAL A 453 -12.72 -4.11 -11.64
N THR A 454 -12.45 -3.04 -12.39
CA THR A 454 -13.46 -2.45 -13.32
C THR A 454 -13.64 -3.24 -14.63
N GLY A 455 -13.03 -4.42 -14.73
CA GLY A 455 -13.09 -5.32 -15.87
C GLY A 455 -12.89 -6.76 -15.40
N ASN A 456 -12.05 -7.54 -16.07
CA ASN A 456 -11.86 -8.96 -15.72
C ASN A 456 -10.98 -9.19 -14.49
N LEU A 457 -11.34 -10.20 -13.72
CA LEU A 457 -10.53 -10.80 -12.65
C LEU A 457 -10.24 -12.26 -13.00
N ASN A 458 -8.97 -12.67 -13.01
CA ASN A 458 -8.58 -14.04 -13.33
C ASN A 458 -7.83 -14.66 -12.15
N VAL A 459 -8.37 -15.76 -11.62
CA VAL A 459 -7.76 -16.48 -10.50
C VAL A 459 -7.22 -17.82 -11.01
N GLY A 460 -5.91 -18.00 -10.90
CA GLY A 460 -5.15 -19.15 -11.42
C GLY A 460 -4.78 -19.07 -12.90
N GLY A 461 -4.73 -17.88 -13.52
CA GLY A 461 -4.39 -17.70 -14.94
C GLY A 461 -4.52 -16.27 -15.48
N ASP A 462 -4.49 -16.15 -16.81
CA ASP A 462 -4.72 -14.90 -17.56
C ASP A 462 -6.05 -14.92 -18.34
N ASN A 463 -6.37 -13.88 -19.11
CA ASN A 463 -7.61 -13.77 -19.91
C ASN A 463 -7.81 -14.88 -20.98
N SER A 464 -6.84 -15.77 -21.19
CA SER A 464 -6.80 -16.70 -22.32
C SER A 464 -6.27 -18.09 -21.98
N SER A 465 -5.67 -18.29 -20.81
CA SER A 465 -4.98 -19.53 -20.45
C SER A 465 -4.84 -19.69 -18.94
N ALA A 466 -4.94 -20.95 -18.50
CA ALA A 466 -4.61 -21.35 -17.13
C ALA A 466 -3.12 -21.10 -16.83
N GLY A 467 -2.87 -20.54 -15.66
CA GLY A 467 -1.56 -20.22 -15.10
C GLY A 467 -1.11 -21.24 -14.06
N ALA A 468 -1.00 -20.80 -12.80
CA ALA A 468 -0.60 -21.62 -11.67
C ALA A 468 -1.46 -21.33 -10.44
N MET A 469 -0.91 -21.45 -9.23
CA MET A 469 -1.70 -21.35 -8.00
C MET A 469 -2.13 -19.91 -7.76
N GLY A 470 -3.42 -19.64 -7.85
CA GLY A 470 -4.00 -18.33 -7.56
C GLY A 470 -5.06 -18.46 -6.47
N THR A 471 -4.99 -17.64 -5.44
CA THR A 471 -5.98 -17.62 -4.35
C THR A 471 -6.52 -16.21 -4.16
N LEU A 472 -7.84 -16.08 -4.09
CA LEU A 472 -8.54 -14.90 -3.61
C LEU A 472 -9.33 -15.27 -2.36
N ASP A 473 -8.98 -14.65 -1.23
CA ASP A 473 -9.62 -14.81 0.06
C ASP A 473 -10.40 -13.53 0.41
N ILE A 474 -11.71 -13.64 0.57
CA ILE A 474 -12.62 -12.53 0.90
C ILE A 474 -13.29 -12.87 2.23
N HIS A 475 -12.92 -12.15 3.30
CA HIS A 475 -13.36 -12.47 4.66
C HIS A 475 -13.41 -11.27 5.61
N GLN A 476 -13.93 -11.46 6.81
CA GLN A 476 -13.99 -10.45 7.88
C GLN A 476 -14.59 -9.08 7.45
N GLY A 477 -15.44 -9.04 6.43
CA GLY A 477 -16.06 -7.80 5.93
C GLY A 477 -15.27 -7.04 4.88
N GLY A 478 -14.36 -7.69 4.15
CA GLY A 478 -13.78 -7.13 2.93
C GLY A 478 -14.72 -7.28 1.73
N ASP A 479 -14.69 -6.31 0.82
CA ASP A 479 -15.62 -6.19 -0.30
C ASP A 479 -14.88 -6.22 -1.65
N VAL A 480 -15.37 -7.02 -2.61
CA VAL A 480 -14.76 -7.18 -3.95
C VAL A 480 -15.79 -6.93 -5.03
N SER A 481 -15.46 -6.06 -6.00
CA SER A 481 -16.30 -5.76 -7.16
C SER A 481 -15.58 -6.09 -8.46
N VAL A 482 -16.26 -6.77 -9.38
CA VAL A 482 -15.75 -7.19 -10.70
C VAL A 482 -16.70 -6.71 -11.81
N GLY A 483 -16.27 -5.72 -12.58
CA GLY A 483 -17.09 -5.04 -13.59
C GLY A 483 -17.32 -5.83 -14.88
N ASP A 484 -16.49 -6.83 -15.19
CA ASP A 484 -16.74 -7.81 -16.26
C ASP A 484 -16.80 -9.23 -15.65
N THR A 485 -15.86 -10.13 -16.01
CA THR A 485 -15.90 -11.55 -15.61
C THR A 485 -14.81 -11.92 -14.61
N LEU A 486 -15.20 -12.57 -13.51
CA LEU A 486 -14.34 -13.38 -12.66
C LEU A 486 -14.17 -14.79 -13.26
N THR A 487 -12.98 -15.12 -13.76
CA THR A 487 -12.65 -16.46 -14.30
C THR A 487 -11.86 -17.25 -13.27
N VAL A 488 -12.32 -18.46 -12.93
CA VAL A 488 -11.66 -19.36 -11.97
C VAL A 488 -11.05 -20.57 -12.68
N TRP A 489 -9.76 -20.48 -13.00
CA TRP A 489 -8.96 -21.48 -13.72
C TRP A 489 -8.68 -22.74 -12.87
N PRO A 490 -8.20 -23.88 -13.45
CA PRO A 490 -8.06 -25.16 -12.73
C PRO A 490 -7.20 -25.14 -11.46
N SER A 491 -6.29 -24.17 -11.33
CA SER A 491 -5.42 -23.96 -10.16
C SER A 491 -5.81 -22.72 -9.35
N GLY A 492 -6.93 -22.10 -9.69
CA GLY A 492 -7.53 -20.96 -9.01
C GLY A 492 -8.44 -21.40 -7.87
N THR A 493 -8.41 -20.65 -6.77
CA THR A 493 -9.32 -20.79 -5.63
C THR A 493 -9.88 -19.44 -5.24
N VAL A 494 -11.21 -19.32 -5.18
CA VAL A 494 -11.92 -18.17 -4.62
C VAL A 494 -12.64 -18.62 -3.36
N ASN A 495 -12.39 -17.97 -2.24
CA ASN A 495 -13.02 -18.23 -0.95
C ASN A 495 -13.85 -17.01 -0.54
N LEU A 496 -15.16 -17.18 -0.43
CA LEU A 496 -16.06 -16.18 0.15
C LEU A 496 -16.51 -16.68 1.53
N ALA A 497 -16.07 -15.96 2.56
CA ALA A 497 -16.21 -16.34 3.96
C ALA A 497 -16.63 -15.17 4.85
N ASP A 498 -17.11 -15.50 6.05
CA ASP A 498 -17.75 -14.61 7.03
C ASP A 498 -18.99 -13.84 6.55
N SER A 499 -19.99 -13.67 7.42
CA SER A 499 -21.31 -13.13 7.06
C SER A 499 -21.35 -11.62 6.78
N GLY A 500 -20.21 -10.97 6.65
CA GLY A 500 -20.10 -9.52 6.41
C GLY A 500 -19.35 -9.14 5.16
N SER A 501 -18.74 -10.10 4.46
CA SER A 501 -17.87 -9.88 3.29
C SER A 501 -18.66 -10.06 2.00
N GLU A 502 -18.39 -9.25 0.98
CA GLU A 502 -19.17 -9.19 -0.26
C GLU A 502 -18.34 -9.48 -1.52
N LEU A 503 -18.94 -10.20 -2.47
CA LEU A 503 -18.46 -10.34 -3.84
C LEU A 503 -19.59 -9.94 -4.81
N ILE A 504 -19.35 -8.85 -5.56
CA ILE A 504 -20.20 -8.40 -6.66
C ILE A 504 -19.48 -8.69 -7.98
N ALA A 505 -20.17 -9.30 -8.95
CA ALA A 505 -19.64 -9.50 -10.30
C ALA A 505 -20.71 -9.40 -11.39
N ASP A 506 -20.38 -8.81 -12.54
CA ASP A 506 -21.25 -8.91 -13.73
C ASP A 506 -21.30 -10.36 -14.23
N GLY A 507 -20.15 -11.03 -14.30
CA GLY A 507 -20.03 -12.44 -14.66
C GLY A 507 -19.07 -13.24 -13.78
N ILE A 508 -19.36 -14.53 -13.58
CA ILE A 508 -18.44 -15.53 -13.03
C ILE A 508 -18.38 -16.73 -13.99
N ASP A 509 -17.18 -17.12 -14.40
CA ASP A 509 -16.90 -18.34 -15.17
C ASP A 509 -16.15 -19.36 -14.30
N HIS A 510 -16.87 -20.40 -13.92
CA HIS A 510 -16.41 -21.55 -13.15
C HIS A 510 -16.29 -22.83 -14.01
N THR A 511 -16.42 -22.72 -15.35
CA THR A 511 -16.40 -23.88 -16.27
C THR A 511 -15.02 -24.55 -16.40
N HIS A 512 -13.98 -23.89 -15.90
CA HIS A 512 -12.59 -24.29 -16.03
C HIS A 512 -12.10 -25.25 -14.93
N GLY A 513 -12.95 -25.59 -13.94
CA GLY A 513 -12.65 -26.60 -12.93
C GLY A 513 -11.70 -26.17 -11.81
N GLY A 514 -11.62 -24.86 -11.54
CA GLY A 514 -11.05 -24.33 -10.31
C GLY A 514 -11.94 -24.57 -9.09
N ALA A 515 -11.66 -23.89 -7.98
CA ALA A 515 -12.48 -23.96 -6.77
C ALA A 515 -13.17 -22.62 -6.50
N PHE A 516 -14.50 -22.61 -6.44
CA PHE A 516 -15.31 -21.49 -5.97
C PHE A 516 -16.05 -21.88 -4.70
N ASN A 517 -15.56 -21.41 -3.55
CA ASN A 517 -16.00 -21.85 -2.23
C ASN A 517 -16.90 -20.79 -1.57
N PHE A 518 -18.21 -20.86 -1.88
CA PHE A 518 -19.22 -19.99 -1.28
C PHE A 518 -19.70 -20.57 0.07
N ASN A 519 -18.92 -20.29 1.12
CA ASN A 519 -19.12 -20.85 2.46
C ASN A 519 -19.90 -19.92 3.40
N SER A 520 -19.84 -18.61 3.17
CA SER A 520 -20.58 -17.56 3.88
C SER A 520 -20.52 -16.27 3.04
N GLY A 521 -20.82 -15.11 3.62
CA GLY A 521 -20.77 -13.81 2.93
C GLY A 521 -21.93 -13.56 1.98
N THR A 522 -21.85 -12.45 1.24
CA THR A 522 -22.84 -12.03 0.25
C THR A 522 -22.29 -12.20 -1.17
N LEU A 523 -23.04 -12.88 -2.03
CA LEU A 523 -22.76 -12.98 -3.47
C LEU A 523 -23.87 -12.29 -4.26
N ALA A 524 -23.49 -11.28 -5.06
CA ALA A 524 -24.36 -10.65 -6.06
C ALA A 524 -23.74 -10.88 -7.45
N VAL A 525 -24.49 -11.52 -8.36
CA VAL A 525 -23.95 -11.87 -9.68
C VAL A 525 -24.99 -11.79 -10.80
N GLY A 526 -24.60 -11.21 -11.94
CA GLY A 526 -25.45 -11.13 -13.14
C GLY A 526 -25.52 -12.45 -13.89
N GLN A 527 -24.36 -13.04 -14.19
CA GLN A 527 -24.26 -14.37 -14.80
C GLN A 527 -23.25 -15.27 -14.07
N PHE A 528 -23.66 -16.47 -13.66
CA PHE A 528 -22.76 -17.53 -13.20
C PHE A 528 -22.74 -18.67 -14.24
N THR A 529 -21.57 -19.08 -14.69
CA THR A 529 -21.42 -20.15 -15.69
C THR A 529 -20.66 -21.33 -15.08
N GLY A 530 -21.33 -22.47 -14.94
CA GLY A 530 -20.86 -23.64 -14.19
C GLY A 530 -21.79 -24.01 -13.04
N GLU A 531 -21.40 -25.02 -12.26
CA GLU A 531 -22.13 -25.45 -11.06
C GLU A 531 -21.88 -24.47 -9.90
N LEU A 532 -22.95 -23.99 -9.26
CA LEU A 532 -22.90 -23.09 -8.09
C LEU A 532 -23.52 -23.78 -6.87
N THR A 533 -22.74 -23.97 -5.81
CA THR A 533 -23.25 -24.41 -4.50
C THR A 533 -23.12 -23.30 -3.46
N ASN A 534 -24.24 -22.82 -2.93
CA ASN A 534 -24.29 -21.95 -1.76
C ASN A 534 -24.37 -22.81 -0.49
N SER A 535 -23.29 -22.83 0.30
CA SER A 535 -23.19 -23.73 1.47
C SER A 535 -23.78 -23.13 2.75
N ALA A 536 -23.54 -21.85 3.01
CA ALA A 536 -24.13 -21.10 4.14
C ALA A 536 -24.04 -19.56 3.97
N GLY A 537 -23.99 -19.06 2.74
CA GLY A 537 -23.96 -17.63 2.42
C GLY A 537 -25.32 -17.05 2.01
N LEU A 538 -25.33 -15.74 1.79
CA LEU A 538 -26.45 -14.98 1.24
C LEU A 538 -26.21 -14.73 -0.25
N MET A 539 -27.02 -15.32 -1.12
CA MET A 539 -27.06 -14.95 -2.53
C MET A 539 -28.14 -13.90 -2.72
N THR A 540 -27.79 -12.69 -3.15
CA THR A 540 -28.76 -11.69 -3.64
C THR A 540 -28.90 -11.84 -5.14
N VAL A 541 -30.12 -11.83 -5.65
CA VAL A 541 -30.36 -11.92 -7.10
C VAL A 541 -30.06 -10.58 -7.77
N GLY A 542 -29.49 -10.65 -8.98
CA GLY A 542 -28.86 -9.51 -9.64
C GLY A 542 -27.43 -9.21 -9.15
N ASN A 543 -26.79 -8.24 -9.80
CA ASN A 543 -25.43 -7.73 -9.51
C ASN A 543 -25.46 -6.34 -8.83
N THR A 544 -26.62 -5.83 -8.44
CA THR A 544 -26.77 -4.50 -7.81
C THR A 544 -27.63 -4.64 -6.54
N PRO A 545 -27.03 -4.94 -5.37
CA PRO A 545 -27.78 -5.19 -4.13
C PRO A 545 -28.78 -4.07 -3.80
N GLY A 546 -30.04 -4.44 -3.52
CA GLY A 546 -31.12 -3.49 -3.22
C GLY A 546 -31.76 -2.83 -4.44
N ALA A 547 -31.43 -3.27 -5.66
CA ALA A 547 -32.11 -2.89 -6.90
C ALA A 547 -32.51 -4.15 -7.68
N VAL A 548 -33.71 -4.13 -8.26
CA VAL A 548 -34.26 -5.31 -8.96
C VAL A 548 -33.40 -5.72 -10.16
N GLY A 549 -33.09 -7.01 -10.25
CA GLY A 549 -32.15 -7.55 -11.23
C GLY A 549 -32.48 -8.96 -11.70
N THR A 550 -31.54 -9.56 -12.42
CA THR A 550 -31.63 -10.96 -12.87
C THR A 550 -30.28 -11.62 -12.67
N THR A 551 -30.30 -12.82 -12.09
CA THR A 551 -29.14 -13.72 -12.08
C THR A 551 -29.40 -14.88 -13.01
N VAL A 552 -28.46 -15.18 -13.91
CA VAL A 552 -28.50 -16.34 -14.81
C VAL A 552 -27.43 -17.35 -14.41
N VAL A 553 -27.83 -18.51 -13.89
CA VAL A 553 -26.95 -19.66 -13.65
C VAL A 553 -27.01 -20.60 -14.85
N THR A 554 -25.92 -20.68 -15.61
CA THR A 554 -25.74 -21.64 -16.71
C THR A 554 -25.07 -22.89 -16.17
N GLY A 555 -25.87 -23.78 -15.57
CA GLY A 555 -25.44 -24.98 -14.84
C GLY A 555 -26.43 -25.36 -13.74
N GLU A 556 -26.02 -26.21 -12.80
CA GLU A 556 -26.79 -26.53 -11.58
C GLU A 556 -26.64 -25.42 -10.53
N TYR A 557 -27.74 -25.03 -9.88
CA TYR A 557 -27.70 -24.24 -8.63
C TYR A 557 -28.14 -25.09 -7.43
N LYS A 558 -27.31 -25.14 -6.39
CA LYS A 558 -27.59 -25.90 -5.16
C LYS A 558 -27.52 -24.99 -3.94
N GLN A 559 -28.60 -24.93 -3.16
CA GLN A 559 -28.63 -24.28 -1.86
C GLN A 559 -28.75 -25.31 -0.74
N LEU A 560 -27.93 -25.19 0.30
CA LEU A 560 -27.98 -26.07 1.48
C LEU A 560 -28.76 -25.42 2.65
N ALA A 561 -29.16 -26.23 3.64
CA ALA A 561 -29.89 -25.81 4.84
C ALA A 561 -29.37 -24.56 5.59
N GLY A 562 -28.08 -24.24 5.49
CA GLY A 562 -27.47 -23.09 6.15
C GLY A 562 -27.49 -21.78 5.34
N ALA A 563 -27.92 -21.83 4.08
CA ALA A 563 -27.81 -20.75 3.12
C ALA A 563 -29.13 -19.99 2.90
N THR A 564 -29.01 -18.78 2.34
CA THR A 564 -30.13 -17.89 2.01
C THR A 564 -30.04 -17.41 0.56
N LEU A 565 -31.17 -17.42 -0.14
CA LEU A 565 -31.37 -16.80 -1.46
C LEU A 565 -32.36 -15.65 -1.31
N ARG A 566 -31.95 -14.42 -1.60
CA ARG A 566 -32.76 -13.21 -1.44
C ARG A 566 -33.29 -12.70 -2.78
N PHE A 567 -34.54 -12.26 -2.75
CA PHE A 567 -35.23 -11.59 -3.85
C PHE A 567 -35.81 -10.25 -3.41
N GLU A 568 -35.47 -9.18 -4.12
CA GLU A 568 -36.14 -7.89 -4.08
C GLU A 568 -37.43 -7.91 -4.93
N VAL A 569 -38.58 -7.54 -4.33
CA VAL A 569 -39.87 -7.34 -5.03
C VAL A 569 -40.33 -5.89 -5.03
N GLY A 570 -40.86 -5.45 -6.16
CA GLY A 570 -41.31 -4.09 -6.41
C GLY A 570 -42.59 -4.02 -7.25
N ASN A 571 -42.73 -2.96 -8.03
CA ASN A 571 -43.94 -2.67 -8.80
C ASN A 571 -44.07 -3.53 -10.07
N LEU A 572 -45.04 -4.45 -10.08
CA LEU A 572 -45.35 -5.29 -11.24
C LEU A 572 -45.72 -4.52 -12.52
N ALA A 573 -46.23 -3.30 -12.41
CA ALA A 573 -46.55 -2.49 -13.60
C ALA A 573 -45.30 -2.05 -14.40
N THR A 574 -44.13 -2.13 -13.78
CA THR A 574 -42.81 -1.91 -14.39
C THR A 574 -41.99 -3.20 -14.51
N LEU A 575 -42.57 -4.34 -14.10
CA LEU A 575 -41.91 -5.65 -13.92
C LEU A 575 -40.77 -5.63 -12.90
N ASP A 576 -40.77 -4.68 -11.96
CA ASP A 576 -39.71 -4.53 -10.96
C ASP A 576 -39.77 -5.68 -9.94
N HIS A 577 -39.02 -6.74 -10.20
CA HIS A 577 -38.72 -7.82 -9.25
C HIS A 577 -37.49 -8.59 -9.70
N ASP A 578 -36.84 -9.22 -8.73
CA ASP A 578 -35.75 -10.13 -8.98
C ASP A 578 -36.19 -11.43 -9.65
N GLN A 579 -35.32 -11.95 -10.51
CA GLN A 579 -35.49 -13.25 -11.14
C GLN A 579 -34.19 -14.04 -11.20
N LEU A 580 -34.22 -15.27 -10.70
CA LEU A 580 -33.17 -16.27 -10.86
C LEU A 580 -33.54 -17.20 -12.01
N GLN A 581 -32.68 -17.28 -13.03
CA GLN A 581 -32.83 -18.20 -14.15
C GLN A 581 -31.76 -19.28 -14.06
N VAL A 582 -32.14 -20.56 -14.05
CA VAL A 582 -31.20 -21.70 -13.96
C VAL A 582 -31.40 -22.62 -15.15
N THR A 583 -30.38 -22.79 -16.00
CA THR A 583 -30.54 -23.53 -17.27
C THR A 583 -30.80 -25.02 -17.07
N ASP A 584 -30.18 -25.60 -16.04
CA ASP A 584 -30.20 -27.03 -15.79
C ASP A 584 -31.15 -27.32 -14.62
N SER A 585 -30.66 -27.88 -13.51
CA SER A 585 -31.46 -28.12 -12.30
C SER A 585 -31.13 -27.16 -11.17
N ILE A 586 -32.12 -26.94 -10.31
CA ILE A 586 -31.97 -26.22 -9.05
C ILE A 586 -32.45 -27.10 -7.88
N ASP A 587 -31.63 -27.18 -6.82
CA ASP A 587 -31.90 -27.93 -5.59
C ASP A 587 -31.92 -26.95 -4.40
N LEU A 588 -33.10 -26.76 -3.79
CA LEU A 588 -33.34 -25.76 -2.75
C LEU A 588 -33.64 -26.38 -1.38
N ASP A 589 -32.86 -25.93 -0.40
CA ASP A 589 -32.98 -26.12 1.05
C ASP A 589 -32.70 -24.75 1.73
N GLY A 590 -32.77 -24.65 3.06
CA GLY A 590 -32.41 -23.42 3.79
C GLY A 590 -33.50 -22.35 3.71
N VAL A 591 -33.12 -21.11 3.40
CA VAL A 591 -34.01 -19.94 3.41
C VAL A 591 -34.15 -19.31 2.02
N ILE A 592 -35.39 -18.96 1.65
CA ILE A 592 -35.70 -17.99 0.60
C ILE A 592 -36.18 -16.72 1.30
N ASP A 593 -35.52 -15.59 1.05
CA ASP A 593 -35.76 -14.34 1.76
C ASP A 593 -36.31 -13.27 0.80
N ILE A 594 -37.62 -13.04 0.83
CA ILE A 594 -38.27 -12.09 -0.07
C ILE A 594 -38.40 -10.75 0.66
N VAL A 595 -37.85 -9.68 0.06
CA VAL A 595 -37.85 -8.33 0.64
C VAL A 595 -38.49 -7.33 -0.32
N ALA A 596 -39.26 -6.39 0.20
CA ALA A 596 -39.84 -5.33 -0.62
C ALA A 596 -38.83 -4.19 -0.80
N ILE A 597 -38.67 -3.69 -2.03
CA ILE A 597 -37.82 -2.50 -2.28
C ILE A 597 -38.31 -1.30 -1.46
N ALA A 598 -37.39 -0.41 -1.07
CA ALA A 598 -37.68 0.65 -0.10
C ALA A 598 -38.90 1.50 -0.44
N GLY A 599 -39.95 1.42 0.39
CA GLY A 599 -41.21 2.15 0.21
C GLY A 599 -42.25 1.46 -0.67
N PHE A 600 -41.96 0.29 -1.24
CA PHE A 600 -42.95 -0.57 -1.86
C PHE A 600 -43.77 -1.33 -0.82
N GLN A 601 -45.02 -1.65 -1.17
CA GLN A 601 -45.98 -2.36 -0.34
C GLN A 601 -46.79 -3.29 -1.27
N PRO A 602 -46.59 -4.62 -1.19
CA PRO A 602 -47.31 -5.58 -2.03
C PRO A 602 -48.82 -5.55 -1.82
N ARG A 603 -49.59 -6.00 -2.81
CA ARG A 603 -51.05 -5.95 -2.85
C ARG A 603 -51.65 -7.32 -3.18
N ALA A 604 -52.88 -7.56 -2.73
CA ALA A 604 -53.63 -8.75 -3.14
C ALA A 604 -53.74 -8.83 -4.68
N GLY A 605 -53.35 -9.98 -5.24
CA GLY A 605 -53.30 -10.25 -6.67
C GLY A 605 -51.96 -9.92 -7.34
N ASP A 606 -50.94 -9.47 -6.58
CA ASP A 606 -49.58 -9.36 -7.10
C ASP A 606 -48.94 -10.76 -7.17
N GLU A 607 -48.43 -11.14 -8.36
CA GLU A 607 -47.73 -12.40 -8.66
C GLU A 607 -46.33 -12.11 -9.22
N TYR A 608 -45.30 -12.74 -8.65
CA TYR A 608 -43.89 -12.54 -8.97
C TYR A 608 -43.24 -13.85 -9.42
N VAL A 609 -42.60 -13.90 -10.60
CA VAL A 609 -41.93 -15.10 -11.11
C VAL A 609 -40.47 -15.06 -10.68
N LEU A 610 -40.20 -15.55 -9.47
CA LEU A 610 -38.90 -15.44 -8.82
C LEU A 610 -37.86 -16.40 -9.42
N ILE A 611 -38.25 -17.63 -9.76
CA ILE A 611 -37.33 -18.62 -10.33
C ILE A 611 -37.91 -19.17 -11.63
N ILE A 612 -37.05 -19.33 -12.63
CA ILE A 612 -37.31 -20.08 -13.86
C ILE A 612 -36.22 -21.15 -13.99
N SER A 613 -36.57 -22.43 -14.11
CA SER A 613 -35.57 -23.49 -14.32
C SER A 613 -35.93 -24.63 -15.27
N GLY A 614 -34.88 -25.26 -15.81
CA GLY A 614 -34.98 -26.49 -16.62
C GLY A 614 -35.41 -27.73 -15.80
N GLY A 615 -35.13 -27.73 -14.50
CA GLY A 615 -35.54 -28.74 -13.53
C GLY A 615 -35.52 -28.17 -12.11
N LEU A 616 -36.46 -28.57 -11.26
CA LEU A 616 -36.55 -28.08 -9.88
C LEU A 616 -36.73 -29.23 -8.90
N ILE A 617 -35.82 -29.31 -7.93
CA ILE A 617 -35.88 -30.17 -6.75
C ILE A 617 -36.05 -29.22 -5.55
N PHE A 618 -37.14 -29.39 -4.82
CA PHE A 618 -37.54 -28.44 -3.78
C PHE A 618 -37.73 -29.17 -2.45
N ASN A 619 -36.80 -29.00 -1.51
CA ASN A 619 -36.79 -29.68 -0.22
C ASN A 619 -37.41 -28.81 0.89
N PHE A 620 -38.63 -28.29 0.66
CA PHE A 620 -39.39 -27.46 1.62
C PHE A 620 -38.54 -26.39 2.37
N PRO A 621 -37.82 -25.49 1.67
CA PRO A 621 -37.10 -24.39 2.31
C PRO A 621 -38.04 -23.46 3.08
N THR A 622 -37.49 -22.74 4.06
CA THR A 622 -38.21 -21.69 4.78
C THR A 622 -38.33 -20.46 3.90
N VAL A 623 -39.55 -20.02 3.60
CA VAL A 623 -39.79 -18.78 2.84
C VAL A 623 -40.15 -17.64 3.81
N ASN A 624 -39.27 -16.64 3.90
CA ASN A 624 -39.60 -15.36 4.53
C ASN A 624 -40.31 -14.45 3.52
N SER A 625 -41.18 -13.59 4.01
CA SER A 625 -41.90 -12.60 3.22
C SER A 625 -41.71 -11.20 3.82
N PRO A 626 -41.82 -10.13 3.01
CA PRO A 626 -41.74 -8.78 3.52
C PRO A 626 -42.98 -8.45 4.38
N ASP A 627 -42.89 -7.38 5.18
CA ASP A 627 -44.04 -6.88 5.94
C ASP A 627 -45.22 -6.54 4.99
N LEU A 628 -46.27 -7.37 5.04
CA LEU A 628 -47.46 -7.23 4.19
C LEU A 628 -48.50 -6.27 4.82
N PRO A 629 -49.15 -5.39 4.02
CA PRO A 629 -50.17 -4.48 4.54
C PRO A 629 -51.44 -5.19 5.07
N GLY A 630 -51.78 -4.97 6.34
CA GLY A 630 -53.07 -5.37 6.90
C GLY A 630 -53.22 -6.89 7.05
N ASP A 631 -54.34 -7.45 6.60
CA ASP A 631 -54.64 -8.88 6.68
C ASP A 631 -54.21 -9.63 5.39
N LEU A 632 -53.13 -9.21 4.73
CA LEU A 632 -52.61 -9.87 3.52
C LEU A 632 -51.67 -11.03 3.86
N PHE A 633 -51.75 -12.08 3.04
CA PHE A 633 -50.96 -13.31 3.15
C PHE A 633 -50.21 -13.55 1.84
N SER A 634 -49.27 -14.48 1.87
CA SER A 634 -48.45 -14.85 0.71
C SER A 634 -48.21 -16.34 0.65
N SER A 635 -48.15 -16.88 -0.57
CA SER A 635 -47.85 -18.29 -0.84
C SER A 635 -46.84 -18.39 -1.98
N THR A 636 -46.08 -19.48 -2.02
CA THR A 636 -45.15 -19.81 -3.09
C THR A 636 -45.59 -21.09 -3.78
N VAL A 637 -45.87 -21.01 -5.08
CA VAL A 637 -46.38 -22.13 -5.88
C VAL A 637 -45.36 -22.55 -6.92
N LEU A 638 -45.19 -23.86 -7.07
CA LEU A 638 -44.37 -24.45 -8.13
C LEU A 638 -45.24 -24.78 -9.33
N THR A 639 -44.92 -24.24 -10.50
CA THR A 639 -45.62 -24.61 -11.74
C THR A 639 -45.04 -25.91 -12.31
N GLY A 640 -45.88 -26.95 -12.41
CA GLY A 640 -45.51 -28.17 -13.14
C GLY A 640 -45.74 -27.98 -14.64
N GLY A 641 -44.67 -27.90 -15.44
CA GLY A 641 -44.81 -27.55 -16.87
C GLY A 641 -43.58 -27.80 -17.74
N ALA A 642 -43.46 -27.01 -18.81
CA ALA A 642 -42.29 -26.98 -19.70
C ALA A 642 -41.15 -26.07 -19.18
N SER A 643 -41.48 -25.23 -18.19
CA SER A 643 -40.59 -24.55 -17.25
C SER A 643 -41.05 -24.94 -15.85
N ASN A 644 -40.14 -25.01 -14.88
CA ASN A 644 -40.46 -25.26 -13.47
C ASN A 644 -40.28 -23.95 -12.71
N ASP A 645 -41.34 -23.15 -12.64
CA ASP A 645 -41.25 -21.78 -12.14
C ASP A 645 -41.70 -21.70 -10.67
N LEU A 646 -40.97 -20.92 -9.85
CA LEU A 646 -41.39 -20.55 -8.49
C LEU A 646 -42.10 -19.20 -8.56
N ILE A 647 -43.41 -19.21 -8.30
CA ILE A 647 -44.24 -18.01 -8.30
C ILE A 647 -44.59 -17.63 -6.86
N TYR A 648 -44.28 -16.40 -6.49
CA TYR A 648 -44.66 -15.80 -5.20
C TYR A 648 -45.91 -14.94 -5.38
N THR A 649 -46.98 -15.28 -4.67
CA THR A 649 -48.31 -14.66 -4.83
C THR A 649 -48.78 -14.04 -3.54
N ILE A 650 -49.25 -12.79 -3.60
CA ILE A 650 -49.88 -12.08 -2.49
C ILE A 650 -51.41 -12.19 -2.61
N TYR A 651 -52.10 -12.58 -1.54
CA TYR A 651 -53.54 -12.79 -1.54
C TYR A 651 -54.23 -12.27 -0.27
N THR A 652 -55.54 -12.08 -0.33
CA THR A 652 -56.40 -11.96 0.86
C THR A 652 -56.77 -13.37 1.32
N PRO A 653 -56.61 -13.72 2.61
CA PRO A 653 -56.82 -15.07 3.11
C PRO A 653 -58.27 -15.49 2.90
N TYR A 654 -58.47 -16.74 2.51
CA TYR A 654 -59.81 -17.30 2.43
C TYR A 654 -60.29 -17.61 3.85
N THR A 655 -61.52 -17.22 4.16
CA THR A 655 -62.15 -17.50 5.47
C THR A 655 -62.37 -18.99 5.77
N ALA A 656 -62.08 -19.84 4.79
CA ALA A 656 -62.20 -21.29 4.83
C ALA A 656 -60.92 -22.05 4.50
N ASP A 657 -59.81 -21.32 4.31
CA ASP A 657 -58.45 -21.84 4.43
C ASP A 657 -58.22 -22.04 5.94
N PHE A 658 -58.42 -23.28 6.39
CA PHE A 658 -58.35 -23.68 7.78
C PHE A 658 -57.00 -24.26 8.15
N ASP A 659 -56.28 -24.82 7.18
CA ASP A 659 -54.95 -25.37 7.41
C ASP A 659 -53.79 -24.40 7.13
N GLY A 660 -54.05 -23.32 6.39
CA GLY A 660 -53.18 -22.16 6.21
C GLY A 660 -52.25 -22.25 5.00
N ASP A 661 -52.55 -23.05 3.99
CA ASP A 661 -51.69 -23.26 2.82
C ASP A 661 -51.94 -22.28 1.65
N GLY A 662 -53.07 -21.56 1.68
CA GLY A 662 -53.43 -20.54 0.70
C GLY A 662 -54.40 -21.00 -0.40
N ASP A 663 -54.91 -22.22 -0.36
CA ASP A 663 -56.11 -22.60 -1.09
C ASP A 663 -57.32 -22.97 -0.19
N VAL A 664 -58.34 -23.60 -0.77
CA VAL A 664 -59.55 -24.06 -0.07
C VAL A 664 -59.98 -25.36 -0.71
N ASP A 665 -59.49 -26.50 -0.21
CA ASP A 665 -59.68 -27.81 -0.85
C ASP A 665 -60.22 -28.90 0.09
N ALA A 666 -59.93 -30.18 -0.20
CA ALA A 666 -60.39 -31.29 0.61
C ALA A 666 -59.67 -31.38 1.97
N ASP A 667 -58.42 -30.94 2.08
CA ASP A 667 -57.61 -31.07 3.28
C ASP A 667 -58.00 -30.02 4.32
N ASP A 668 -58.46 -28.82 3.92
CA ASP A 668 -59.20 -27.92 4.81
C ASP A 668 -60.40 -28.55 5.48
N LEU A 669 -61.09 -29.48 4.80
CA LEU A 669 -62.21 -30.19 5.40
C LEU A 669 -61.75 -31.38 6.24
N MET A 670 -60.67 -32.05 5.85
CA MET A 670 -60.34 -33.42 6.27
C MET A 670 -59.06 -33.57 7.09
N ASP A 671 -58.17 -32.56 7.15
CA ASP A 671 -56.92 -32.66 7.89
C ASP A 671 -57.20 -33.01 9.37
N PRO A 672 -56.51 -34.02 9.93
CA PRO A 672 -56.84 -34.58 11.23
C PRO A 672 -56.54 -33.67 12.43
N ILE A 673 -55.95 -32.48 12.22
CA ILE A 673 -55.54 -31.53 13.26
C ILE A 673 -56.11 -30.12 13.00
N LYS A 674 -55.91 -29.61 11.79
CA LYS A 674 -56.24 -28.26 11.33
C LYS A 674 -57.57 -28.21 10.55
N GLY A 675 -58.01 -29.32 9.96
CA GLY A 675 -59.19 -29.35 9.12
C GLY A 675 -60.51 -29.13 9.89
N TRP A 676 -61.55 -28.69 9.18
CA TRP A 676 -62.86 -28.38 9.73
C TRP A 676 -63.46 -29.55 10.50
N GLN A 677 -63.31 -30.80 10.04
CA GLN A 677 -63.83 -31.96 10.77
C GLN A 677 -63.13 -32.19 12.11
N ALA A 678 -61.83 -31.93 12.22
CA ALA A 678 -61.08 -32.07 13.46
C ALA A 678 -61.42 -30.97 14.49
N ARG A 679 -61.78 -29.78 14.00
CA ARG A 679 -62.03 -28.56 14.78
C ARG A 679 -63.51 -28.18 14.95
N TYR A 680 -64.42 -28.92 14.33
CA TYR A 680 -65.86 -28.62 14.39
C TYR A 680 -66.41 -28.68 15.82
N GLY A 681 -66.96 -27.55 16.28
CA GLY A 681 -67.47 -27.37 17.63
C GLY A 681 -66.43 -27.00 18.68
N ALA A 682 -65.15 -26.88 18.31
CA ALA A 682 -64.10 -26.29 19.14
C ALA A 682 -63.95 -24.79 18.83
N ASP A 683 -63.53 -24.47 17.61
CA ASP A 683 -63.35 -23.11 17.09
C ASP A 683 -63.97 -22.87 15.70
N LEU A 684 -64.32 -23.93 14.96
CA LEU A 684 -65.04 -23.87 13.69
C LEU A 684 -66.48 -24.35 13.82
N ASP A 685 -67.43 -23.71 13.12
CA ASP A 685 -68.86 -24.05 13.17
C ASP A 685 -69.47 -24.31 11.78
N GLY A 686 -70.80 -24.50 11.73
CA GLY A 686 -71.52 -24.76 10.47
C GLY A 686 -71.52 -23.60 9.48
N ARG A 687 -71.11 -22.38 9.86
CA ARG A 687 -70.87 -21.25 8.96
C ARG A 687 -69.52 -21.39 8.28
N ASN A 688 -68.47 -21.77 9.02
CA ASN A 688 -67.17 -22.07 8.44
C ASN A 688 -67.30 -23.17 7.36
N PHE A 689 -68.10 -24.22 7.59
CA PHE A 689 -68.41 -25.20 6.55
C PHE A 689 -69.11 -24.60 5.32
N LEU A 690 -69.98 -23.61 5.52
CA LEU A 690 -70.64 -22.91 4.42
C LEU A 690 -69.70 -21.91 3.71
N ASP A 691 -68.71 -21.36 4.39
CA ASP A 691 -67.61 -20.59 3.79
C ASP A 691 -66.75 -21.52 2.94
N TRP A 692 -66.37 -22.69 3.47
CA TRP A 692 -65.68 -23.75 2.73
C TRP A 692 -66.47 -24.18 1.50
N GLN A 693 -67.76 -24.49 1.63
CA GLN A 693 -68.60 -24.82 0.46
C GLN A 693 -68.74 -23.68 -0.57
N ARG A 694 -68.48 -22.42 -0.20
CA ARG A 694 -68.48 -21.26 -1.13
C ARG A 694 -67.12 -21.02 -1.76
N GLN A 695 -66.04 -21.35 -1.04
CA GLN A 695 -64.65 -21.09 -1.43
C GLN A 695 -63.96 -22.36 -1.97
N PHE A 696 -64.56 -23.54 -1.87
CA PHE A 696 -63.96 -24.80 -2.34
C PHE A 696 -63.53 -24.74 -3.82
N GLY A 697 -62.24 -24.93 -4.06
CA GLY A 697 -61.60 -24.73 -5.36
C GLY A 697 -61.20 -23.29 -5.69
N SER A 698 -61.18 -22.39 -4.71
CA SER A 698 -60.54 -21.07 -4.77
C SER A 698 -59.20 -21.11 -4.06
N GLY A 699 -58.18 -20.46 -4.61
CA GLY A 699 -56.84 -20.45 -4.07
C GLY A 699 -55.78 -20.30 -5.15
N VAL A 700 -54.51 -20.30 -4.74
CA VAL A 700 -53.38 -20.16 -5.67
C VAL A 700 -53.03 -21.51 -6.31
N GLY A 701 -53.86 -21.95 -7.24
CA GLY A 701 -53.49 -22.93 -8.28
C GLY A 701 -53.01 -24.31 -7.78
N ALA A 702 -53.93 -25.18 -7.39
CA ALA A 702 -53.69 -26.59 -7.08
C ALA A 702 -52.74 -27.30 -8.07
N VAL A 703 -51.50 -27.54 -7.65
CA VAL A 703 -50.62 -28.54 -8.29
C VAL A 703 -51.13 -29.92 -7.90
N SER A 704 -51.57 -30.69 -8.90
CA SER A 704 -52.03 -32.05 -8.68
C SER A 704 -50.96 -32.89 -7.99
N SER A 705 -51.30 -33.53 -6.86
CA SER A 705 -50.44 -34.34 -5.98
C SER A 705 -49.88 -35.65 -6.61
N SER A 706 -49.73 -35.69 -7.93
CA SER A 706 -49.36 -36.87 -8.72
C SER A 706 -47.85 -37.15 -8.81
N LEU A 707 -46.99 -36.37 -8.13
CA LEU A 707 -45.53 -36.53 -8.15
C LEU A 707 -44.95 -37.35 -6.98
N PHE A 708 -45.74 -37.64 -5.93
CA PHE A 708 -45.33 -38.56 -4.85
C PHE A 708 -46.10 -39.88 -4.89
N ALA A 709 -45.93 -40.62 -5.98
CA ALA A 709 -46.37 -42.02 -6.05
C ALA A 709 -45.44 -42.92 -5.22
N ASP A 710 -45.69 -43.01 -3.90
CA ASP A 710 -45.01 -44.01 -3.06
C ASP A 710 -45.28 -45.44 -3.56
N SER A 711 -44.24 -46.25 -3.56
CA SER A 711 -44.13 -47.51 -4.28
C SER A 711 -44.71 -48.70 -3.52
N ALA A 712 -45.96 -48.58 -3.03
CA ALA A 712 -46.57 -49.57 -2.13
C ALA A 712 -48.07 -49.86 -2.35
N ALA A 713 -48.49 -50.19 -3.57
CA ALA A 713 -49.78 -50.85 -3.81
C ALA A 713 -49.69 -51.97 -4.86
N ALA A 714 -49.54 -53.22 -4.40
CA ALA A 714 -49.64 -54.37 -5.28
C ALA A 714 -51.06 -54.50 -5.86
N ALA A 715 -51.18 -54.54 -7.18
CA ALA A 715 -52.47 -54.63 -7.86
C ALA A 715 -53.26 -55.87 -7.42
N ILE A 716 -54.45 -55.64 -6.85
CA ILE A 716 -55.46 -56.68 -6.66
C ILE A 716 -56.06 -56.99 -8.06
N PRO A 717 -55.95 -58.21 -8.60
CA PRO A 717 -56.53 -58.51 -9.91
C PRO A 717 -58.04 -58.62 -9.81
N GLU A 718 -58.78 -57.75 -10.50
CA GLU A 718 -60.22 -57.96 -10.70
C GLU A 718 -60.45 -59.12 -11.68
N PRO A 719 -61.40 -60.03 -11.39
CA PRO A 719 -61.75 -61.11 -12.32
C PRO A 719 -62.57 -60.55 -13.49
N SER A 720 -62.14 -60.85 -14.72
CA SER A 720 -62.81 -60.41 -15.94
C SER A 720 -64.21 -61.00 -16.11
N THR A 721 -65.06 -60.26 -16.82
CA THR A 721 -66.51 -60.44 -16.94
C THR A 721 -66.94 -61.64 -17.81
N THR A 722 -66.56 -62.86 -17.42
CA THR A 722 -67.06 -64.10 -18.04
C THR A 722 -67.23 -65.25 -17.04
N LEU A 723 -68.31 -65.21 -16.23
CA LEU A 723 -69.19 -66.33 -15.85
C LEU A 723 -70.08 -65.92 -14.65
N LEU A 724 -71.29 -65.41 -14.89
CA LEU A 724 -72.34 -65.40 -13.86
C LEU A 724 -73.73 -65.60 -14.46
N ALA A 725 -73.94 -66.82 -14.97
CA ALA A 725 -75.24 -67.29 -15.41
C ALA A 725 -75.39 -68.79 -15.10
N CYS A 726 -75.37 -69.18 -13.81
CA CYS A 726 -76.07 -70.38 -13.32
C CYS A 726 -76.06 -70.54 -11.79
N VAL A 727 -77.22 -70.94 -11.26
CA VAL A 727 -77.44 -71.61 -9.96
C VAL A 727 -77.20 -70.80 -8.67
N LEU A 728 -78.29 -70.17 -8.23
CA LEU A 728 -78.66 -69.99 -6.83
C LEU A 728 -79.05 -71.36 -6.19
N LEU A 729 -78.92 -71.45 -4.85
CA LEU A 729 -79.58 -72.38 -3.89
C LEU A 729 -78.80 -73.61 -3.33
N LEU A 730 -78.90 -73.73 -1.99
CA LEU A 730 -78.53 -74.84 -1.08
C LEU A 730 -77.01 -75.07 -0.86
N GLY A 731 -76.49 -75.30 0.35
CA GLY A 731 -77.06 -75.33 1.70
C GLY A 731 -76.33 -76.31 2.64
N VAL A 732 -76.37 -76.07 3.97
CA VAL A 732 -75.93 -76.96 5.09
C VAL A 732 -74.43 -76.87 5.51
N THR A 733 -74.15 -77.26 6.77
CA THR A 733 -73.12 -76.72 7.72
C THR A 733 -72.06 -77.78 8.21
N PRO A 734 -71.44 -77.73 9.43
CA PRO A 734 -69.97 -77.65 9.70
C PRO A 734 -69.42 -78.96 10.37
N PRO A 735 -68.34 -79.06 11.22
CA PRO A 735 -67.30 -78.12 11.73
C PRO A 735 -65.81 -78.64 11.66
N ASN A 736 -64.78 -77.85 12.01
CA ASN A 736 -64.09 -77.78 13.32
C ASN A 736 -62.95 -76.72 13.26
N ARG A 737 -62.73 -75.80 14.23
CA ARG A 737 -62.19 -75.92 15.62
C ARG A 737 -60.71 -76.37 15.76
N SER A 738 -59.81 -75.40 16.00
CA SER A 738 -58.64 -75.37 16.94
C SER A 738 -57.94 -74.00 16.77
N VAL A 739 -57.73 -73.07 17.72
CA VAL A 739 -57.31 -73.06 19.15
C VAL A 739 -55.77 -72.97 19.34
N LEU A 740 -55.32 -71.80 19.84
CA LEU A 740 -54.04 -71.46 20.52
C LEU A 740 -52.70 -71.82 19.83
N SER A 741 -51.72 -70.92 19.79
CA SER A 741 -50.98 -70.48 20.99
C SER A 741 -50.39 -69.05 20.89
N LEU A 742 -49.87 -68.56 22.03
CA LEU A 742 -49.41 -67.19 22.28
C LEU A 742 -48.00 -67.22 22.95
N LEU A 743 -47.29 -66.08 22.95
CA LEU A 743 -46.11 -65.73 23.79
C LEU A 743 -44.76 -66.38 23.38
N ARG A 744 -43.74 -65.61 22.94
CA ARG A 744 -42.80 -64.68 23.66
C ARG A 744 -41.58 -65.44 24.29
N PRO A 745 -40.45 -64.77 24.65
CA PRO A 745 -39.94 -63.43 24.29
C PRO A 745 -38.41 -63.34 24.00
N THR A 746 -37.95 -62.14 23.61
CA THR A 746 -36.63 -61.50 23.93
C THR A 746 -35.33 -62.31 23.92
N SER A 747 -34.44 -61.97 22.98
CA SER A 747 -33.27 -61.12 23.26
C SER A 747 -32.88 -60.34 22.01
#